data_AF-A0AA37MVD9-F1
#
_entry.id   AF-A0AA37MVD9-F1
#
_cell.length_a   1.000
_cell.length_b   1.000
_cell.length_c   1.000
_cell.angle_alpha   90.00
_cell.angle_beta   90.00
_cell.angle_gamma   90.00
#
_symmetry.space_group_name_H-M   'P 1'
#
loop_
_entity.id
_entity.type
_entity.pdbx_description
1 polymer ?
#
loop_
_entity_poly.entity_id
_entity_poly.type
_entity_poly.pdbx_seq_one_letter_code
_entity_poly.pdbx_strand_id
1 'polypeptide(L)'
;MRVRPLTVALLFATACSELSSIEAHAAPPLPKGGQFVAGSGSISGGGQSLTINQTTSRGVINWSSFSIGNGRAVMFNNGSGATLNRVTGGDPSVILGALNASGSVYLINPQGVLVGPTGVIATGGRFVASALDVDNNAFMQDGALTLSGGGNGVVVNLGRIGSSGGDVFLVSRTLVANLGSIDAAQGTAELAAGSQVLLQDASGSQQVFVQTGSGGTGLNTGAIRAAQINLQAADGNVYALAGHSAAIRATGTATRDGHVWLVADSGGVHANGNVSASNANGSGGTVETRGNTLDVGGATVLAGTWKLGAPAFTLDGSNAGAVSRSLNAGTSVDVEASVGDLAVNGNVQWNGAAALTLGAAHDVTIAANTTIANAGSGYLTLRADSGGIDNGGSIKNGGTIDWSKSTGIVSALFDMTGNYSPGTVLANTSWAAAPYSGLVTQITAYRLVNNVNDLQNVALDVAGNYALGKDIDASGTTVFNPIGSLPGPIAALSDAPFTGQFDGMGHTIDNLRINGLAYGPINIGRGGPTAALGLFGVVRKNGVVRNVNLTNAAIGVGSNVGSFGLLVGVNYGLVTYSSSSGNVTDFIIIGGGPDGGLVGSNYGTVERSSSSAAVLTQGDAGGLVGDNYGTIAQSFVTGSVGRGSHGGTGGIVGTNAGLLTQSYATGYAQDAGLADDNTATGIIDQSFAANLVSGPGEPGSFHGGIAFYNYGAIHNNVYWDRTVTTQTSAFTIGNGTAPPDSNGLTTTQMSNASNFLDWSIPAGGVWAMPAGATHPVLQWQQGH
;
A
#
# COMPACT_ATOMS: atom_id res chain seq x y z
N MET A 1 -8.62 -7.00 38.21
CA MET A 1 -9.21 -8.18 38.87
C MET A 1 -9.48 -9.23 37.79
N ARG A 2 -8.63 -10.26 37.67
CA ARG A 2 -8.69 -11.24 36.57
C ARG A 2 -9.88 -12.17 36.75
N VAL A 3 -11.02 -11.86 36.13
CA VAL A 3 -12.17 -12.78 36.10
C VAL A 3 -11.96 -13.73 34.92
N ARG A 4 -11.84 -15.04 35.21
CA ARG A 4 -11.65 -16.07 34.18
C ARG A 4 -12.93 -16.17 33.32
N PRO A 5 -12.84 -16.11 31.97
CA PRO A 5 -13.99 -16.04 31.06
C PRO A 5 -14.91 -17.28 31.09
N LEU A 6 -14.42 -18.41 31.62
CA LEU A 6 -15.23 -19.62 31.81
C LEU A 6 -16.40 -19.42 32.79
N THR A 7 -16.33 -18.43 33.68
CA THR A 7 -17.30 -18.25 34.78
C THR A 7 -18.60 -17.59 34.30
N VAL A 8 -18.58 -16.80 33.22
CA VAL A 8 -19.78 -16.13 32.69
C VAL A 8 -20.63 -17.07 31.84
N ALA A 9 -20.01 -18.03 31.14
CA ALA A 9 -20.74 -19.09 30.43
C ALA A 9 -21.36 -20.13 31.38
N LEU A 10 -20.75 -20.38 32.54
CA LEU A 10 -21.24 -21.35 33.52
C LEU A 10 -22.45 -20.87 34.34
N LEU A 11 -22.64 -19.55 34.47
CA LEU A 11 -23.76 -18.94 35.20
C LEU A 11 -25.11 -19.10 34.49
N PHE A 12 -25.14 -19.34 33.17
CA PHE A 12 -26.38 -19.70 32.45
C PHE A 12 -26.64 -21.21 32.40
N ALA A 13 -25.62 -22.06 32.58
CA ALA A 13 -25.79 -23.51 32.64
C ALA A 13 -26.31 -24.00 34.01
N THR A 14 -26.02 -23.26 35.09
CA THR A 14 -26.35 -23.66 36.47
C THR A 14 -27.73 -23.19 36.96
N ALA A 15 -28.45 -22.35 36.20
CA ALA A 15 -29.84 -22.00 36.51
C ALA A 15 -30.86 -23.04 36.01
N CYS A 16 -30.41 -24.17 35.45
CA CYS A 16 -31.27 -25.16 34.81
C CYS A 16 -31.36 -26.52 35.54
N SER A 17 -30.78 -26.68 36.74
CA SER A 17 -30.66 -27.98 37.40
C SER A 17 -31.47 -28.20 38.69
N GLU A 18 -32.36 -27.29 39.10
CA GLU A 18 -33.25 -27.54 40.25
C GLU A 18 -34.71 -27.24 39.95
N LEU A 19 -35.40 -28.21 39.32
CA LEU A 19 -36.85 -28.37 39.39
C LEU A 19 -37.21 -29.80 38.96
N SER A 20 -37.05 -30.73 39.88
CA SER A 20 -37.58 -32.09 39.75
C SER A 20 -38.96 -32.13 40.40
N SER A 21 -40.04 -31.90 39.64
CA SER A 21 -41.35 -32.54 39.88
C SER A 21 -42.45 -32.10 38.90
N ILE A 22 -43.07 -33.12 38.29
CA ILE A 22 -44.36 -33.17 37.57
C ILE A 22 -44.31 -32.64 36.12
N GLU A 23 -44.07 -33.57 35.19
CA GLU A 23 -44.22 -33.37 33.75
C GLU A 23 -45.70 -33.23 33.35
N ALA A 24 -46.10 -31.99 33.06
CA ALA A 24 -46.98 -31.76 31.93
C ALA A 24 -46.06 -31.51 30.72
N HIS A 25 -45.95 -32.48 29.81
CA HIS A 25 -45.20 -32.33 28.56
C HIS A 25 -45.85 -31.23 27.70
N ALA A 26 -45.53 -29.97 27.97
CA ALA A 26 -45.88 -28.86 27.11
C ALA A 26 -45.25 -29.13 25.73
N ALA A 27 -46.08 -29.16 24.70
CA ALA A 27 -45.63 -29.39 23.34
C ALA A 27 -44.48 -28.42 22.99
N PRO A 28 -43.36 -28.88 22.39
CA PRO A 28 -42.23 -28.00 22.07
C PRO A 28 -42.71 -26.76 21.28
N PRO A 29 -42.28 -25.54 21.64
CA PRO A 29 -42.91 -24.31 21.18
C PRO A 29 -42.69 -24.06 19.69
N LEU A 30 -43.65 -23.36 19.08
CA LEU A 30 -43.51 -22.65 17.80
C LEU A 30 -43.76 -21.15 18.06
N PRO A 31 -43.35 -20.25 17.15
CA PRO A 31 -43.68 -18.82 17.25
C PRO A 31 -45.20 -18.57 17.40
N LYS A 32 -45.58 -17.55 18.17
CA LYS A 32 -46.99 -17.22 18.48
C LYS A 32 -47.31 -15.74 18.23
N GLY A 33 -48.56 -15.47 17.89
CA GLY A 33 -49.09 -14.11 17.73
C GLY A 33 -48.53 -13.35 16.54
N GLY A 34 -48.10 -14.06 15.49
CA GLY A 34 -47.52 -13.45 14.28
C GLY A 34 -48.52 -12.61 13.50
N GLN A 35 -48.18 -11.36 13.22
CA GLN A 35 -48.97 -10.47 12.37
C GLN A 35 -48.06 -9.61 11.48
N PHE A 36 -48.33 -9.58 10.17
CA PHE A 36 -47.69 -8.63 9.26
C PHE A 36 -48.11 -7.21 9.60
N VAL A 37 -47.14 -6.34 9.87
CA VAL A 37 -47.33 -4.90 10.16
C VAL A 37 -46.75 -4.00 9.05
N ALA A 38 -45.95 -4.56 8.14
CA ALA A 38 -45.56 -3.96 6.87
C ALA A 38 -45.28 -5.06 5.83
N GLY A 39 -45.46 -4.76 4.55
CA GLY A 39 -45.49 -5.78 3.49
C GLY A 39 -46.73 -6.67 3.58
N SER A 40 -46.73 -7.79 2.87
CA SER A 40 -47.86 -8.73 2.88
C SER A 40 -47.43 -10.19 2.75
N GLY A 41 -48.26 -11.08 3.28
CA GLY A 41 -48.05 -12.52 3.27
C GLY A 41 -49.09 -13.27 4.09
N SER A 42 -48.87 -14.57 4.26
CA SER A 42 -49.68 -15.44 5.14
C SER A 42 -48.78 -16.23 6.08
N ILE A 43 -49.32 -16.54 7.26
CA ILE A 43 -48.70 -17.40 8.26
C ILE A 43 -49.65 -18.57 8.46
N SER A 44 -49.17 -19.79 8.20
CA SER A 44 -49.98 -21.00 8.27
C SER A 44 -49.21 -22.16 8.90
N GLY A 45 -49.93 -23.13 9.46
CA GLY A 45 -49.35 -24.27 10.18
C GLY A 45 -49.73 -24.31 11.66
N GLY A 46 -48.99 -25.10 12.44
CA GLY A 46 -49.29 -25.43 13.83
C GLY A 46 -48.96 -26.90 14.13
N GLY A 47 -48.60 -27.20 15.39
CA GLY A 47 -48.08 -28.52 15.75
C GLY A 47 -46.59 -28.63 15.44
N GLN A 48 -46.19 -29.39 14.40
CA GLN A 48 -44.79 -29.69 14.09
C GLN A 48 -44.06 -28.57 13.31
N SER A 49 -44.77 -27.79 12.48
CA SER A 49 -44.15 -26.76 11.64
C SER A 49 -45.02 -25.53 11.43
N LEU A 50 -44.36 -24.40 11.17
CA LEU A 50 -44.98 -23.11 10.81
C LEU A 50 -44.37 -22.63 9.50
N THR A 51 -45.21 -22.18 8.55
CA THR A 51 -44.80 -21.65 7.25
C THR A 51 -45.22 -20.20 7.12
N ILE A 52 -44.28 -19.33 6.77
CA ILE A 52 -44.49 -17.92 6.44
C ILE A 52 -44.32 -17.78 4.93
N ASN A 53 -45.41 -17.48 4.22
CA ASN A 53 -45.37 -17.16 2.79
C ASN A 53 -45.45 -15.65 2.62
N GLN A 54 -44.33 -15.03 2.25
CA GLN A 54 -44.28 -13.58 1.98
C GLN A 54 -44.51 -13.32 0.49
N THR A 55 -45.37 -12.35 0.17
CA THR A 55 -45.69 -11.98 -1.21
C THR A 55 -45.01 -10.69 -1.67
N THR A 56 -44.55 -9.85 -0.73
CA THR A 56 -43.76 -8.65 -1.02
C THR A 56 -42.25 -8.92 -0.96
N SER A 57 -41.44 -8.07 -1.57
CA SER A 57 -39.97 -8.16 -1.49
C SER A 57 -39.46 -7.99 -0.05
N ARG A 58 -40.12 -7.15 0.74
CA ARG A 58 -39.82 -6.94 2.17
C ARG A 58 -41.09 -7.06 3.00
N GLY A 59 -40.98 -7.63 4.20
CA GLY A 59 -42.09 -7.76 5.14
C GLY A 59 -41.63 -7.66 6.59
N VAL A 60 -42.48 -7.10 7.43
CA VAL A 60 -42.27 -6.98 8.88
C VAL A 60 -43.40 -7.71 9.60
N ILE A 61 -43.05 -8.62 10.49
CA ILE A 61 -43.97 -9.42 11.29
C ILE A 61 -43.67 -9.17 12.78
N ASN A 62 -44.68 -8.74 13.53
CA ASN A 62 -44.61 -8.71 14.99
C ASN A 62 -45.07 -10.05 15.57
N TRP A 63 -44.39 -10.51 16.62
CA TRP A 63 -44.66 -11.77 17.32
C TRP A 63 -44.74 -11.54 18.83
N SER A 64 -45.67 -12.20 19.51
CA SER A 64 -45.69 -12.19 20.98
C SER A 64 -44.59 -13.08 21.56
N SER A 65 -44.19 -14.15 20.84
CA SER A 65 -43.02 -14.96 21.15
C SER A 65 -42.50 -15.62 19.86
N PHE A 66 -41.19 -15.80 19.76
CA PHE A 66 -40.56 -16.49 18.64
C PHE A 66 -39.53 -17.50 19.15
N SER A 67 -39.95 -18.73 19.36
CA SER A 67 -39.10 -19.85 19.77
C SER A 67 -39.45 -21.09 18.94
N ILE A 68 -38.45 -21.92 18.65
CA ILE A 68 -38.59 -23.13 17.83
C ILE A 68 -38.06 -24.29 18.66
N GLY A 69 -38.97 -25.08 19.24
CA GLY A 69 -38.61 -26.23 20.06
C GLY A 69 -37.92 -27.34 19.26
N ASN A 70 -37.26 -28.26 19.98
CA ASN A 70 -36.62 -29.41 19.35
C ASN A 70 -37.65 -30.23 18.52
N GLY A 71 -37.26 -30.69 17.34
CA GLY A 71 -38.15 -31.39 16.40
C GLY A 71 -39.21 -30.51 15.72
N ARG A 72 -39.20 -29.19 15.93
CA ARG A 72 -40.07 -28.23 15.24
C ARG A 72 -39.33 -27.52 14.11
N ALA A 73 -40.09 -26.98 13.16
CA ALA A 73 -39.55 -26.22 12.03
C ALA A 73 -40.33 -24.95 11.73
N VAL A 74 -39.62 -23.89 11.35
CA VAL A 74 -40.18 -22.67 10.74
C VAL A 74 -39.61 -22.52 9.34
N MET A 75 -40.48 -22.31 8.35
CA MET A 75 -40.12 -22.15 6.94
C MET A 75 -40.56 -20.77 6.43
N PHE A 76 -39.62 -19.99 5.88
CA PHE A 76 -39.90 -18.73 5.19
C PHE A 76 -39.79 -18.90 3.68
N ASN A 77 -40.92 -18.78 3.00
CA ASN A 77 -41.01 -18.70 1.55
C ASN A 77 -41.08 -17.22 1.16
N ASN A 78 -39.92 -16.57 1.05
CA ASN A 78 -39.81 -15.12 0.78
C ASN A 78 -39.00 -14.80 -0.50
N GLY A 79 -38.76 -15.80 -1.36
CA GLY A 79 -37.96 -15.64 -2.57
C GLY A 79 -36.55 -15.15 -2.26
N SER A 80 -36.07 -14.16 -3.00
CA SER A 80 -34.85 -13.39 -2.68
C SER A 80 -35.08 -12.22 -1.71
N GLY A 81 -36.32 -12.05 -1.23
CA GLY A 81 -36.73 -10.96 -0.36
C GLY A 81 -36.23 -11.09 1.09
N ALA A 82 -36.63 -10.14 1.94
CA ALA A 82 -36.26 -10.09 3.35
C ALA A 82 -37.49 -10.04 4.27
N THR A 83 -37.43 -10.77 5.38
CA THR A 83 -38.49 -10.77 6.40
C THR A 83 -37.93 -10.39 7.76
N LEU A 84 -38.43 -9.31 8.36
CA LEU A 84 -38.12 -8.89 9.73
C LEU A 84 -39.15 -9.45 10.69
N ASN A 85 -38.69 -10.21 11.68
CA ASN A 85 -39.48 -10.79 12.75
C ASN A 85 -39.12 -10.07 14.05
N ARG A 86 -40.05 -9.27 14.57
CA ARG A 86 -39.86 -8.52 15.82
C ARG A 86 -40.66 -9.16 16.94
N VAL A 87 -39.98 -9.54 18.02
CA VAL A 87 -40.62 -10.05 19.24
C VAL A 87 -40.97 -8.88 20.15
N THR A 88 -42.25 -8.78 20.52
CA THR A 88 -42.77 -7.73 21.42
C THR A 88 -43.11 -8.23 22.82
N GLY A 89 -43.03 -9.55 23.05
CA GLY A 89 -43.24 -10.17 24.36
C GLY A 89 -42.00 -10.13 25.27
N GLY A 90 -42.16 -10.68 26.48
CA GLY A 90 -41.15 -10.64 27.54
C GLY A 90 -40.15 -11.81 27.57
N ASP A 91 -40.27 -12.78 26.66
CA ASP A 91 -39.42 -13.99 26.65
C ASP A 91 -38.31 -13.91 25.58
N PRO A 92 -37.11 -14.46 25.86
CA PRO A 92 -36.07 -14.62 24.87
C PRO A 92 -36.45 -15.63 23.78
N SER A 93 -35.88 -15.45 22.59
CA SER A 93 -36.05 -16.38 21.48
C SER A 93 -35.12 -17.58 21.64
N VAL A 94 -35.68 -18.78 21.76
CA VAL A 94 -34.92 -20.03 21.92
C VAL A 94 -35.14 -20.94 20.71
N ILE A 95 -34.10 -21.16 19.92
CA ILE A 95 -34.11 -21.94 18.67
C ILE A 95 -33.37 -23.27 18.90
N LEU A 96 -34.14 -24.32 19.16
CA LEU A 96 -33.66 -25.70 19.31
C LEU A 96 -34.00 -26.58 18.10
N GLY A 97 -34.96 -26.16 17.28
CA GLY A 97 -35.34 -26.82 16.02
C GLY A 97 -34.77 -26.12 14.78
N ALA A 98 -35.47 -26.23 13.65
CA ALA A 98 -35.01 -25.72 12.36
C ALA A 98 -35.68 -24.41 11.95
N LEU A 99 -34.91 -23.43 11.49
CA LEU A 99 -35.38 -22.24 10.76
C LEU A 99 -34.80 -22.28 9.35
N ASN A 100 -35.67 -22.36 8.34
CA ASN A 100 -35.27 -22.39 6.94
C ASN A 100 -35.88 -21.19 6.20
N ALA A 101 -35.13 -20.57 5.28
CA ALA A 101 -35.64 -19.49 4.44
C ALA A 101 -35.05 -19.51 3.04
N SER A 102 -35.85 -19.19 2.02
CA SER A 102 -35.34 -18.99 0.66
C SER A 102 -34.52 -17.70 0.50
N GLY A 103 -34.85 -16.66 1.27
CA GLY A 103 -34.26 -15.33 1.23
C GLY A 103 -33.68 -14.93 2.59
N SER A 104 -33.79 -13.66 2.95
CA SER A 104 -33.21 -13.10 4.17
C SER A 104 -34.19 -13.12 5.36
N VAL A 105 -33.68 -13.38 6.57
CA VAL A 105 -34.47 -13.38 7.81
C VAL A 105 -33.77 -12.54 8.87
N TYR A 106 -34.50 -11.59 9.44
CA TYR A 106 -34.07 -10.78 10.57
C TYR A 106 -34.93 -11.20 11.78
N LEU A 107 -34.30 -11.56 12.90
CA LEU A 107 -34.93 -11.91 14.16
C LEU A 107 -34.49 -10.90 15.21
N ILE A 108 -35.40 -10.01 15.59
CA ILE A 108 -35.17 -8.91 16.52
C ILE A 108 -35.90 -9.23 17.82
N ASN A 109 -35.16 -9.45 18.90
CA ASN A 109 -35.73 -9.71 20.22
C ASN A 109 -34.92 -9.02 21.33
N PRO A 110 -35.43 -7.93 21.93
CA PRO A 110 -34.80 -7.21 23.05
C PRO A 110 -34.42 -8.05 24.27
N GLN A 111 -35.07 -9.20 24.47
CA GLN A 111 -34.80 -10.14 25.56
C GLN A 111 -33.65 -11.09 25.26
N GLY A 112 -33.21 -11.17 24.00
CA GLY A 112 -32.11 -12.01 23.54
C GLY A 112 -32.54 -13.13 22.59
N VAL A 113 -31.54 -13.70 21.93
CA VAL A 113 -31.69 -14.80 20.96
C VAL A 113 -30.66 -15.89 21.28
N LEU A 114 -31.14 -17.10 21.53
CA LEU A 114 -30.31 -18.29 21.74
C LEU A 114 -30.59 -19.31 20.64
N VAL A 115 -29.58 -19.65 19.85
CA VAL A 115 -29.57 -20.85 19.00
C VAL A 115 -28.94 -21.96 19.81
N GLY A 116 -29.73 -22.90 20.32
CA GLY A 116 -29.23 -23.97 21.17
C GLY A 116 -28.48 -25.06 20.38
N PRO A 117 -27.88 -26.06 21.05
CA PRO A 117 -26.97 -27.03 20.42
C PRO A 117 -27.58 -27.86 19.27
N THR A 118 -28.89 -28.10 19.30
CA THR A 118 -29.64 -28.79 18.25
C THR A 118 -30.23 -27.85 17.20
N GLY A 119 -30.18 -26.54 17.44
CA GLY A 119 -30.76 -25.52 16.58
C GLY A 119 -30.01 -25.40 15.25
N VAL A 120 -30.78 -25.32 14.17
CA VAL A 120 -30.24 -25.14 12.81
C VAL A 120 -30.96 -23.98 12.13
N ILE A 121 -30.20 -23.00 11.67
CA ILE A 121 -30.67 -21.89 10.87
C ILE A 121 -30.03 -21.98 9.48
N ALA A 122 -30.84 -21.99 8.42
CA ALA A 122 -30.39 -22.04 7.05
C ALA A 122 -31.17 -21.03 6.19
N THR A 123 -30.50 -20.02 5.65
CA THR A 123 -31.11 -18.97 4.83
C THR A 123 -30.46 -18.89 3.45
N GLY A 124 -31.24 -18.62 2.41
CA GLY A 124 -30.70 -18.34 1.07
C GLY A 124 -30.08 -16.94 0.95
N GLY A 125 -30.64 -15.97 1.69
CA GLY A 125 -30.11 -14.61 1.86
C GLY A 125 -29.51 -14.40 3.25
N ARG A 126 -29.49 -13.15 3.72
CA ARG A 126 -28.90 -12.76 5.01
C ARG A 126 -29.68 -13.30 6.21
N PHE A 127 -28.97 -13.73 7.25
CA PHE A 127 -29.56 -13.94 8.57
C PHE A 127 -29.08 -12.86 9.54
N VAL A 128 -30.00 -12.22 10.26
CA VAL A 128 -29.68 -11.26 11.33
C VAL A 128 -30.37 -11.69 12.61
N ALA A 129 -29.63 -11.89 13.69
CA ALA A 129 -30.19 -12.02 15.04
C ALA A 129 -29.73 -10.84 15.89
N SER A 130 -30.67 -10.08 16.44
CA SER A 130 -30.36 -8.86 17.19
C SER A 130 -31.16 -8.73 18.48
N ALA A 131 -30.50 -8.29 19.55
CA ALA A 131 -31.15 -7.76 20.75
C ALA A 131 -31.38 -6.24 20.72
N LEU A 132 -30.76 -5.55 19.76
CA LEU A 132 -31.06 -4.15 19.42
C LEU A 132 -32.22 -4.10 18.42
N ASP A 133 -33.03 -3.05 18.46
CA ASP A 133 -34.15 -2.87 17.53
C ASP A 133 -33.71 -2.11 16.26
N VAL A 134 -34.56 -2.11 15.24
CA VAL A 134 -34.36 -1.38 13.99
C VAL A 134 -35.69 -0.79 13.53
N ASP A 135 -35.66 0.39 12.93
CA ASP A 135 -36.87 1.05 12.42
C ASP A 135 -37.48 0.30 11.22
N ASN A 136 -38.82 0.24 11.18
CA ASN A 136 -39.55 -0.44 10.11
C ASN A 136 -39.37 0.27 8.77
N ASN A 137 -39.43 1.59 8.74
CA ASN A 137 -39.32 2.33 7.48
C ASN A 137 -37.91 2.19 6.90
N ALA A 138 -36.89 2.29 7.74
CA ALA A 138 -35.51 2.03 7.35
C ALA A 138 -35.34 0.61 6.77
N PHE A 139 -35.91 -0.42 7.44
CA PHE A 139 -35.88 -1.79 6.92
C PHE A 139 -36.57 -1.92 5.55
N MET A 140 -37.70 -1.24 5.35
CA MET A 140 -38.45 -1.32 4.09
C MET A 140 -37.77 -0.58 2.93
N GLN A 141 -36.81 0.32 3.21
CA GLN A 141 -36.09 1.12 2.20
C GLN A 141 -34.89 0.44 1.55
N ASP A 142 -34.50 -0.76 2.01
CA ASP A 142 -33.38 -1.53 1.41
C ASP A 142 -32.04 -0.79 1.38
N GLY A 143 -31.68 -0.17 2.51
CA GLY A 143 -30.41 0.53 2.70
C GLY A 143 -29.69 0.13 3.98
N ALA A 144 -28.73 0.95 4.37
CA ALA A 144 -28.01 0.76 5.63
C ALA A 144 -28.95 0.77 6.83
N LEU A 145 -28.71 -0.12 7.79
CA LEU A 145 -29.57 -0.33 8.95
C LEU A 145 -28.83 0.05 10.23
N THR A 146 -29.35 1.05 10.93
CA THR A 146 -28.91 1.37 12.28
C THR A 146 -29.72 0.58 13.29
N LEU A 147 -29.08 -0.38 13.95
CA LEU A 147 -29.65 -1.11 15.08
C LEU A 147 -29.34 -0.37 16.37
N SER A 148 -30.36 -0.04 17.15
CA SER A 148 -30.22 0.70 18.40
C SER A 148 -31.42 0.44 19.32
N GLY A 149 -31.41 1.01 20.52
CA GLY A 149 -32.47 0.75 21.51
C GLY A 149 -32.41 -0.68 22.06
N GLY A 150 -33.55 -1.26 22.41
CA GLY A 150 -33.63 -2.63 22.96
C GLY A 150 -33.17 -2.78 24.42
N GLY A 151 -33.32 -3.99 24.95
CA GLY A 151 -33.00 -4.37 26.33
C GLY A 151 -31.54 -4.84 26.49
N ASN A 152 -31.24 -5.49 27.62
CA ASN A 152 -29.93 -6.09 27.90
C ASN A 152 -29.81 -7.55 27.43
N GLY A 153 -30.69 -7.97 26.51
CA GLY A 153 -30.67 -9.31 25.91
C GLY A 153 -29.34 -9.60 25.22
N VAL A 154 -28.95 -10.87 25.24
CA VAL A 154 -27.72 -11.38 24.62
C VAL A 154 -28.03 -12.21 23.39
N VAL A 155 -27.08 -12.31 22.45
CA VAL A 155 -27.21 -13.17 21.27
C VAL A 155 -26.15 -14.26 21.34
N VAL A 156 -26.59 -15.52 21.42
CA VAL A 156 -25.71 -16.68 21.62
C VAL A 156 -26.02 -17.77 20.60
N ASN A 157 -24.99 -18.23 19.89
CA ASN A 157 -25.05 -19.40 19.03
C ASN A 157 -24.28 -20.58 19.64
N LEU A 158 -24.99 -21.64 19.99
CA LEU A 158 -24.45 -22.96 20.36
C LEU A 158 -24.69 -24.00 19.25
N GLY A 159 -25.54 -23.68 18.26
CA GLY A 159 -25.97 -24.57 17.19
C GLY A 159 -25.26 -24.29 15.87
N ARG A 160 -26.01 -24.40 14.76
CA ARG A 160 -25.50 -24.15 13.40
C ARG A 160 -26.28 -23.05 12.72
N ILE A 161 -25.57 -22.04 12.21
CA ILE A 161 -26.14 -20.96 11.41
C ILE A 161 -25.47 -20.97 10.04
N GLY A 162 -26.26 -21.01 8.97
CA GLY A 162 -25.80 -21.02 7.60
C GLY A 162 -26.53 -20.01 6.72
N SER A 163 -25.78 -19.28 5.90
CA SER A 163 -26.31 -18.48 4.79
C SER A 163 -25.61 -18.87 3.49
N SER A 164 -26.37 -19.36 2.50
CA SER A 164 -25.76 -19.87 1.26
C SER A 164 -25.39 -18.77 0.25
N GLY A 165 -26.03 -17.61 0.33
CA GLY A 165 -25.87 -16.51 -0.63
C GLY A 165 -25.81 -15.12 0.00
N GLY A 166 -25.79 -15.02 1.33
CA GLY A 166 -25.73 -13.75 2.04
C GLY A 166 -24.88 -13.85 3.30
N ASP A 167 -25.14 -12.93 4.21
CA ASP A 167 -24.34 -12.72 5.40
C ASP A 167 -25.01 -13.27 6.67
N VAL A 168 -24.26 -13.38 7.75
CA VAL A 168 -24.75 -13.70 9.09
C VAL A 168 -24.33 -12.59 10.05
N PHE A 169 -25.31 -11.90 10.65
CA PHE A 169 -25.09 -10.86 11.66
C PHE A 169 -25.66 -11.27 13.01
N LEU A 170 -24.83 -11.24 14.05
CA LEU A 170 -25.24 -11.42 15.44
C LEU A 170 -24.96 -10.13 16.19
N VAL A 171 -25.99 -9.51 16.76
CA VAL A 171 -25.91 -8.15 17.30
C VAL A 171 -26.52 -8.07 18.69
N SER A 172 -25.83 -7.48 19.66
CA SER A 172 -26.42 -7.18 20.96
C SER A 172 -25.77 -5.95 21.59
N ARG A 173 -26.36 -5.45 22.68
CA ARG A 173 -25.74 -4.39 23.47
C ARG A 173 -24.54 -4.89 24.27
N THR A 174 -24.64 -6.08 24.86
CA THR A 174 -23.77 -6.50 25.97
C THR A 174 -22.90 -7.71 25.62
N LEU A 175 -23.46 -8.74 25.00
CA LEU A 175 -22.74 -9.98 24.68
C LEU A 175 -23.27 -10.63 23.40
N VAL A 176 -22.37 -10.79 22.44
CA VAL A 176 -22.54 -11.67 21.29
C VAL A 176 -21.57 -12.83 21.42
N ALA A 177 -22.06 -14.07 21.36
CA ALA A 177 -21.23 -15.25 21.51
C ALA A 177 -21.50 -16.32 20.45
N ASN A 178 -20.44 -16.81 19.79
CA ASN A 178 -20.48 -18.00 18.96
C ASN A 178 -19.63 -19.12 19.59
N LEU A 179 -20.30 -20.17 20.04
CA LEU A 179 -19.71 -21.41 20.53
C LEU A 179 -20.05 -22.61 19.62
N GLY A 180 -20.96 -22.42 18.66
CA GLY A 180 -21.35 -23.37 17.63
C GLY A 180 -20.59 -23.17 16.31
N SER A 181 -21.31 -23.21 15.18
CA SER A 181 -20.74 -22.93 13.86
C SER A 181 -21.55 -21.90 13.07
N ILE A 182 -20.83 -21.00 12.38
CA ILE A 182 -21.38 -20.06 11.40
C ILE A 182 -20.75 -20.34 10.03
N ASP A 183 -21.56 -20.48 8.99
CA ASP A 183 -21.13 -20.67 7.60
C ASP A 183 -21.82 -19.65 6.67
N ALA A 184 -21.03 -18.78 6.04
CA ALA A 184 -21.46 -17.74 5.10
C ALA A 184 -20.47 -17.67 3.93
N ALA A 185 -20.23 -18.80 3.25
CA ALA A 185 -19.15 -18.95 2.28
C ALA A 185 -19.10 -17.91 1.13
N GLN A 186 -20.22 -17.25 0.81
CA GLN A 186 -20.30 -16.21 -0.22
C GLN A 186 -20.48 -14.79 0.34
N GLY A 187 -20.65 -14.66 1.66
CA GLY A 187 -20.93 -13.40 2.35
C GLY A 187 -20.04 -13.19 3.57
N THR A 188 -20.55 -12.45 4.54
CA THR A 188 -19.83 -12.08 5.76
C THR A 188 -20.38 -12.80 7.00
N ALA A 189 -19.54 -12.97 8.02
CA ALA A 189 -19.97 -13.39 9.35
C ALA A 189 -19.54 -12.34 10.39
N GLU A 190 -20.52 -11.72 11.01
CA GLU A 190 -20.38 -10.43 11.69
C GLU A 190 -20.96 -10.52 13.10
N LEU A 191 -20.11 -10.39 14.12
CA LEU A 191 -20.48 -10.43 15.54
C LEU A 191 -20.21 -9.07 16.16
N ALA A 192 -21.27 -8.34 16.54
CA ALA A 192 -21.15 -6.96 16.98
C ALA A 192 -21.82 -6.70 18.34
N ALA A 193 -21.05 -6.18 19.29
CA ALA A 193 -21.55 -5.80 20.61
C ALA A 193 -21.41 -4.30 20.85
N GLY A 194 -22.53 -3.60 21.08
CA GLY A 194 -22.57 -2.18 21.43
C GLY A 194 -23.99 -1.60 21.41
N SER A 195 -24.16 -0.35 21.86
CA SER A 195 -25.48 0.29 22.04
C SER A 195 -26.14 0.71 20.73
N GLN A 196 -25.32 0.94 19.72
CA GLN A 196 -25.73 1.29 18.36
C GLN A 196 -24.77 0.63 17.39
N VAL A 197 -25.33 -0.05 16.40
CA VAL A 197 -24.59 -0.81 15.39
C VAL A 197 -25.15 -0.45 14.01
N LEU A 198 -24.29 0.04 13.12
CA LEU A 198 -24.62 0.27 11.72
C LEU A 198 -24.27 -0.97 10.92
N LEU A 199 -25.23 -1.50 10.16
CA LEU A 199 -25.02 -2.49 9.11
C LEU A 199 -25.11 -1.81 7.75
N GLN A 200 -24.10 -2.03 6.91
CA GLN A 200 -24.10 -1.55 5.53
C GLN A 200 -23.57 -2.62 4.59
N ASP A 201 -24.00 -2.58 3.33
CA ASP A 201 -23.52 -3.50 2.32
C ASP A 201 -22.22 -2.95 1.72
N ALA A 202 -21.14 -3.72 1.88
CA ALA A 202 -19.84 -3.42 1.29
C ALA A 202 -19.18 -4.70 0.77
N SER A 203 -18.44 -4.61 -0.34
CA SER A 203 -17.70 -5.74 -0.92
C SER A 203 -16.22 -5.76 -0.52
N GLY A 204 -15.63 -4.59 -0.26
CA GLY A 204 -14.19 -4.43 0.03
C GLY A 204 -13.85 -3.82 1.39
N SER A 205 -14.85 -3.49 2.20
CA SER A 205 -14.65 -2.86 3.51
C SER A 205 -15.55 -3.48 4.58
N GLN A 206 -15.30 -3.12 5.83
CA GLN A 206 -16.08 -3.56 6.97
C GLN A 206 -17.57 -3.19 6.78
N GLN A 207 -18.46 -4.16 7.02
CA GLN A 207 -19.90 -3.98 6.89
C GLN A 207 -20.58 -3.51 8.18
N VAL A 208 -19.87 -3.65 9.31
CA VAL A 208 -20.39 -3.29 10.64
C VAL A 208 -19.56 -2.21 11.29
N PHE A 209 -20.23 -1.25 11.91
CA PHE A 209 -19.61 -0.22 12.73
C PHE A 209 -20.36 -0.11 14.05
N VAL A 210 -19.62 -0.18 15.14
CA VAL A 210 -20.16 -0.07 16.50
C VAL A 210 -19.84 1.34 17.04
N GLN A 211 -20.84 2.00 17.61
CA GLN A 211 -20.65 3.30 18.25
C GLN A 211 -19.74 3.21 19.49
N THR A 212 -18.78 4.13 19.61
CA THR A 212 -17.92 4.31 20.79
C THR A 212 -18.72 4.77 22.02
N GLY A 213 -18.20 4.49 23.22
CA GLY A 213 -18.84 4.73 24.52
C GLY A 213 -19.91 3.70 24.93
N SER A 214 -20.00 2.55 24.25
CA SER A 214 -21.09 1.59 24.41
C SER A 214 -20.73 0.25 25.06
N GLY A 215 -19.43 -0.07 25.13
CA GLY A 215 -18.94 -1.30 25.78
C GLY A 215 -19.32 -2.58 25.01
N GLY A 216 -19.60 -3.67 25.74
CA GLY A 216 -20.02 -4.96 25.17
C GLY A 216 -18.92 -6.01 25.09
N THR A 217 -19.25 -7.22 24.63
CA THR A 217 -18.27 -8.29 24.42
C THR A 217 -18.65 -9.14 23.22
N GLY A 218 -17.71 -9.32 22.30
CA GLY A 218 -17.78 -10.34 21.24
C GLY A 218 -16.93 -11.54 21.63
N LEU A 219 -17.54 -12.72 21.70
CA LEU A 219 -16.86 -13.98 22.03
C LEU A 219 -17.03 -14.99 20.90
N ASN A 220 -15.93 -15.54 20.41
CA ASN A 220 -15.95 -16.70 19.54
C ASN A 220 -15.06 -17.81 20.10
N THR A 221 -15.66 -18.94 20.47
CA THR A 221 -14.92 -20.20 20.72
C THR A 221 -15.28 -21.26 19.68
N GLY A 222 -16.29 -21.01 18.86
CA GLY A 222 -16.78 -21.87 17.79
C GLY A 222 -16.09 -21.66 16.45
N ALA A 223 -16.61 -22.32 15.42
CA ALA A 223 -16.12 -22.20 14.05
C ALA A 223 -16.84 -21.09 13.29
N ILE A 224 -16.09 -20.35 12.47
CA ILE A 224 -16.65 -19.37 11.52
C ILE A 224 -15.99 -19.58 10.17
N ARG A 225 -16.80 -19.76 9.12
CA ARG A 225 -16.36 -19.85 7.73
C ARG A 225 -17.14 -18.83 6.91
N ALA A 226 -16.45 -17.88 6.27
CA ALA A 226 -17.10 -16.87 5.45
C ALA A 226 -16.14 -16.32 4.39
N ALA A 227 -16.61 -15.44 3.49
CA ALA A 227 -15.69 -14.68 2.65
C ALA A 227 -14.93 -13.64 3.48
N GLN A 228 -15.65 -12.97 4.38
CA GLN A 228 -15.09 -12.02 5.33
C GLN A 228 -15.70 -12.23 6.72
N ILE A 229 -14.92 -11.96 7.76
CA ILE A 229 -15.34 -12.16 9.16
C ILE A 229 -15.01 -10.91 9.95
N ASN A 230 -15.93 -10.43 10.78
CA ASN A 230 -15.64 -9.34 11.71
C ASN A 230 -16.27 -9.59 13.08
N LEU A 231 -15.44 -9.45 14.11
CA LEU A 231 -15.83 -9.47 15.51
C LEU A 231 -15.51 -8.09 16.07
N GLN A 232 -16.54 -7.34 16.46
CA GLN A 232 -16.39 -5.94 16.85
C GLN A 232 -17.09 -5.62 18.18
N ALA A 233 -16.38 -4.91 19.04
CA ALA A 233 -16.94 -4.29 20.24
C ALA A 233 -16.21 -2.98 20.54
N ALA A 234 -16.82 -1.82 20.31
CA ALA A 234 -16.11 -0.54 20.29
C ALA A 234 -15.26 -0.26 21.54
N ASP A 235 -15.84 -0.35 22.75
CA ASP A 235 -15.13 -0.13 24.02
C ASP A 235 -15.14 -1.38 24.92
N GLY A 236 -15.52 -2.48 24.30
CA GLY A 236 -15.75 -3.75 24.95
C GLY A 236 -14.53 -4.65 24.95
N ASN A 237 -14.78 -5.94 24.83
CA ASN A 237 -13.73 -6.91 24.59
C ASN A 237 -14.08 -7.80 23.40
N VAL A 238 -13.09 -8.15 22.60
CA VAL A 238 -13.20 -9.20 21.58
C VAL A 238 -12.33 -10.38 22.00
N TYR A 239 -12.94 -11.55 22.14
CA TYR A 239 -12.28 -12.81 22.45
C TYR A 239 -12.44 -13.76 21.28
N ALA A 240 -11.41 -13.86 20.43
CA ALA A 240 -11.35 -14.80 19.33
C ALA A 240 -10.55 -16.02 19.78
N LEU A 241 -11.20 -16.97 20.45
CA LEU A 241 -10.60 -18.12 21.14
C LEU A 241 -10.90 -19.44 20.41
N ALA A 242 -10.57 -19.52 19.13
CA ALA A 242 -10.84 -20.70 18.34
C ALA A 242 -10.05 -21.90 18.93
N GLY A 243 -10.73 -22.84 19.59
CA GLY A 243 -10.09 -23.99 20.23
C GLY A 243 -9.37 -24.91 19.23
N HIS A 244 -8.66 -25.93 19.68
CA HIS A 244 -7.82 -26.81 18.84
C HIS A 244 -8.52 -27.47 17.62
N SER A 245 -9.86 -27.52 17.57
CA SER A 245 -10.66 -28.05 16.44
C SER A 245 -11.57 -27.02 15.77
N ALA A 246 -11.61 -25.77 16.26
CA ALA A 246 -12.40 -24.68 15.71
C ALA A 246 -11.48 -23.65 15.05
N ALA A 247 -11.90 -23.04 13.94
CA ALA A 247 -11.10 -22.06 13.22
C ALA A 247 -11.96 -20.88 12.79
N ILE A 248 -11.33 -19.71 12.74
CA ILE A 248 -11.84 -18.54 12.03
C ILE A 248 -11.20 -18.55 10.64
N ARG A 249 -12.00 -18.81 9.59
CA ARG A 249 -11.50 -18.96 8.22
C ARG A 249 -12.26 -18.06 7.25
N ALA A 250 -11.57 -17.03 6.78
CA ALA A 250 -12.01 -16.18 5.68
C ALA A 250 -11.44 -16.71 4.35
N THR A 251 -12.30 -16.94 3.36
CA THR A 251 -11.88 -17.32 2.00
C THR A 251 -12.64 -16.45 1.00
N GLY A 252 -11.94 -15.47 0.42
CA GLY A 252 -12.50 -14.50 -0.49
C GLY A 252 -13.17 -15.11 -1.73
N THR A 253 -13.97 -14.30 -2.40
CA THR A 253 -14.66 -14.61 -3.66
C THR A 253 -14.05 -13.81 -4.81
N ALA A 254 -14.62 -13.90 -6.01
CA ALA A 254 -14.19 -13.06 -7.14
C ALA A 254 -14.40 -11.54 -6.90
N THR A 255 -15.23 -11.17 -5.91
CA THR A 255 -15.62 -9.77 -5.65
C THR A 255 -15.33 -9.30 -4.22
N ARG A 256 -14.79 -10.19 -3.37
CA ARG A 256 -14.45 -9.89 -1.97
C ARG A 256 -13.13 -10.56 -1.61
N ASP A 257 -12.19 -9.80 -1.07
CA ASP A 257 -10.95 -10.38 -0.56
C ASP A 257 -11.20 -11.18 0.73
N GLY A 258 -10.32 -12.15 1.00
CA GLY A 258 -10.37 -12.88 2.27
C GLY A 258 -9.91 -11.98 3.40
N HIS A 259 -10.81 -11.63 4.31
CA HIS A 259 -10.50 -10.70 5.40
C HIS A 259 -11.07 -11.13 6.76
N VAL A 260 -10.29 -10.94 7.83
CA VAL A 260 -10.75 -11.08 9.23
C VAL A 260 -10.47 -9.80 10.00
N TRP A 261 -11.47 -9.21 10.62
CA TRP A 261 -11.33 -8.08 11.56
C TRP A 261 -11.65 -8.54 12.99
N LEU A 262 -10.72 -8.27 13.91
CA LEU A 262 -10.89 -8.44 15.36
C LEU A 262 -10.70 -7.07 16.00
N VAL A 263 -11.79 -6.35 16.26
CA VAL A 263 -11.75 -4.91 16.55
C VAL A 263 -12.40 -4.57 17.89
N ALA A 264 -11.63 -3.96 18.77
CA ALA A 264 -12.12 -3.32 19.98
C ALA A 264 -11.40 -1.99 20.23
N ASP A 265 -11.75 -0.95 19.46
CA ASP A 265 -10.99 0.30 19.33
C ASP A 265 -10.58 0.93 20.68
N SER A 266 -11.52 1.10 21.61
CA SER A 266 -11.25 1.58 22.99
C SER A 266 -11.10 0.43 24.00
N GLY A 267 -11.23 -0.82 23.56
CA GLY A 267 -11.34 -2.03 24.35
C GLY A 267 -10.13 -2.97 24.29
N GLY A 268 -10.35 -4.24 24.70
CA GLY A 268 -9.32 -5.28 24.64
C GLY A 268 -9.60 -6.33 23.57
N VAL A 269 -8.57 -6.73 22.82
CA VAL A 269 -8.65 -7.90 21.93
C VAL A 269 -7.76 -9.02 22.46
N HIS A 270 -8.36 -10.18 22.69
CA HIS A 270 -7.69 -11.43 23.03
C HIS A 270 -7.85 -12.42 21.87
N ALA A 271 -6.80 -12.61 21.08
CA ALA A 271 -6.78 -13.55 19.95
C ALA A 271 -5.98 -14.80 20.32
N ASN A 272 -6.63 -15.96 20.23
CA ASN A 272 -6.04 -17.25 20.53
C ASN A 272 -6.55 -18.32 19.54
N GLY A 273 -5.66 -19.23 19.16
CA GLY A 273 -5.95 -20.28 18.19
C GLY A 273 -5.76 -19.85 16.73
N ASN A 274 -6.37 -20.61 15.84
CA ASN A 274 -6.12 -20.49 14.40
C ASN A 274 -7.05 -19.47 13.73
N VAL A 275 -6.44 -18.46 13.11
CA VAL A 275 -7.10 -17.49 12.25
C VAL A 275 -6.48 -17.57 10.86
N SER A 276 -7.29 -17.70 9.82
CA SER A 276 -6.79 -17.77 8.44
C SER A 276 -7.59 -16.91 7.50
N ALA A 277 -6.90 -16.27 6.55
CA ALA A 277 -7.50 -15.48 5.49
C ALA A 277 -6.79 -15.77 4.15
N SER A 278 -7.56 -16.10 3.11
CA SER A 278 -7.06 -16.35 1.77
C SER A 278 -7.98 -15.72 0.72
N ASN A 279 -7.43 -15.23 -0.38
CA ASN A 279 -8.21 -14.74 -1.52
C ASN A 279 -8.68 -15.89 -2.41
N ALA A 280 -9.60 -15.60 -3.33
CA ALA A 280 -10.18 -16.60 -4.22
C ALA A 280 -9.15 -17.28 -5.14
N ASN A 281 -8.07 -16.57 -5.50
CA ASN A 281 -6.97 -17.08 -6.31
C ASN A 281 -5.93 -17.91 -5.50
N GLY A 282 -6.15 -18.09 -4.20
CA GLY A 282 -5.24 -18.80 -3.30
C GLY A 282 -4.10 -17.96 -2.73
N SER A 283 -3.95 -16.69 -3.11
CA SER A 283 -3.03 -15.78 -2.42
C SER A 283 -3.51 -15.52 -0.99
N GLY A 284 -2.58 -15.12 -0.12
CA GLY A 284 -2.92 -14.80 1.26
C GLY A 284 -3.84 -13.56 1.36
N GLY A 285 -4.86 -13.65 2.20
CA GLY A 285 -5.75 -12.53 2.53
C GLY A 285 -5.19 -11.67 3.67
N THR A 286 -6.05 -10.93 4.36
CA THR A 286 -5.64 -10.04 5.46
C THR A 286 -6.33 -10.40 6.76
N VAL A 287 -5.58 -10.36 7.86
CA VAL A 287 -6.12 -10.40 9.21
C VAL A 287 -5.76 -9.09 9.89
N GLU A 288 -6.72 -8.43 10.52
CA GLU A 288 -6.53 -7.19 11.26
C GLU A 288 -7.01 -7.37 12.70
N THR A 289 -6.15 -7.01 13.65
CA THR A 289 -6.43 -7.07 15.08
C THR A 289 -6.13 -5.70 15.66
N ARG A 290 -7.18 -4.98 16.08
CA ARG A 290 -7.07 -3.61 16.58
C ARG A 290 -7.77 -3.45 17.91
N GLY A 291 -7.12 -2.82 18.87
CA GLY A 291 -7.78 -2.37 20.07
C GLY A 291 -6.88 -1.58 20.99
N ASN A 292 -7.46 -1.01 22.05
CA ASN A 292 -6.70 -0.25 23.05
C ASN A 292 -5.68 -1.13 23.78
N THR A 293 -6.00 -2.41 23.99
CA THR A 293 -5.04 -3.43 24.46
C THR A 293 -5.13 -4.69 23.61
N LEU A 294 -3.99 -5.34 23.38
CA LEU A 294 -3.89 -6.55 22.58
C LEU A 294 -3.19 -7.67 23.36
N ASP A 295 -3.76 -8.86 23.33
CA ASP A 295 -3.16 -10.11 23.78
C ASP A 295 -3.34 -11.15 22.67
N VAL A 296 -2.25 -11.43 21.96
CA VAL A 296 -2.25 -12.28 20.76
C VAL A 296 -1.36 -13.49 20.92
N GLY A 297 -0.81 -13.72 22.12
CA GLY A 297 0.23 -14.71 22.35
C GLY A 297 -0.17 -16.16 22.04
N GLY A 298 -1.47 -16.45 22.05
CA GLY A 298 -2.03 -17.74 21.65
C GLY A 298 -2.41 -17.86 20.17
N ALA A 299 -2.37 -16.77 19.41
CA ALA A 299 -2.78 -16.77 18.00
C ALA A 299 -1.77 -17.50 17.11
N THR A 300 -2.29 -18.11 16.05
CA THR A 300 -1.52 -18.57 14.88
C THR A 300 -2.26 -18.08 13.64
N VAL A 301 -1.65 -17.14 12.91
CA VAL A 301 -2.28 -16.48 11.77
C VAL A 301 -1.68 -16.97 10.47
N LEU A 302 -2.53 -17.49 9.58
CA LEU A 302 -2.17 -17.88 8.21
C LEU A 302 -2.88 -16.94 7.21
N ALA A 303 -2.15 -15.97 6.71
CA ALA A 303 -2.64 -14.95 5.80
C ALA A 303 -1.50 -14.43 4.91
N GLY A 304 -1.81 -13.49 4.02
CA GLY A 304 -0.77 -12.70 3.34
C GLY A 304 -0.16 -11.70 4.31
N THR A 305 -1.04 -11.01 5.05
CA THR A 305 -0.66 -10.00 6.03
C THR A 305 -1.49 -10.12 7.31
N TRP A 306 -0.84 -9.96 8.46
CA TRP A 306 -1.46 -9.76 9.76
C TRP A 306 -1.12 -8.36 10.30
N LYS A 307 -2.14 -7.52 10.47
CA LYS A 307 -2.02 -6.17 11.02
C LYS A 307 -2.40 -6.17 12.50
N LEU A 308 -1.51 -5.64 13.34
CA LEU A 308 -1.69 -5.46 14.79
C LEU A 308 -1.66 -3.96 15.09
N GLY A 309 -2.74 -3.42 15.66
CA GLY A 309 -2.84 -1.99 15.96
C GLY A 309 -3.32 -1.70 17.38
N ALA A 310 -2.57 -0.87 18.11
CA ALA A 310 -2.95 -0.36 19.43
C ALA A 310 -2.36 1.04 19.65
N PRO A 311 -2.86 1.85 20.61
CA PRO A 311 -2.27 3.16 20.91
C PRO A 311 -0.79 3.06 21.32
N ALA A 312 -0.44 2.06 22.12
CA ALA A 312 0.92 1.65 22.43
C ALA A 312 0.95 0.13 22.51
N PHE A 313 2.09 -0.50 22.22
CA PHE A 313 2.16 -1.96 22.22
C PHE A 313 3.50 -2.50 22.71
N THR A 314 3.44 -3.69 23.31
CA THR A 314 4.62 -4.43 23.74
C THR A 314 4.58 -5.83 23.17
N LEU A 315 5.54 -6.13 22.31
CA LEU A 315 5.86 -7.50 21.91
C LEU A 315 6.64 -8.17 23.03
N ASP A 316 5.93 -8.59 24.07
CA ASP A 316 6.49 -9.45 25.12
C ASP A 316 6.80 -10.86 24.58
N GLY A 317 7.36 -11.75 25.42
CA GLY A 317 7.70 -13.10 25.00
C GLY A 317 6.53 -13.91 24.43
N SER A 318 5.30 -13.64 24.88
CA SER A 318 4.10 -14.34 24.42
C SER A 318 3.66 -13.84 23.04
N ASN A 319 3.50 -12.51 22.91
CA ASN A 319 3.11 -11.86 21.66
C ASN A 319 4.18 -12.03 20.57
N ALA A 320 5.47 -11.90 20.92
CA ALA A 320 6.59 -12.15 20.01
C ALA A 320 6.62 -13.60 19.50
N GLY A 321 6.23 -14.56 20.36
CA GLY A 321 6.06 -15.96 19.97
C GLY A 321 4.96 -16.15 18.93
N ALA A 322 3.83 -15.44 19.05
CA ALA A 322 2.76 -15.48 18.04
C ALA A 322 3.18 -14.87 16.71
N VAL A 323 3.85 -13.71 16.74
CA VAL A 323 4.42 -13.07 15.55
C VAL A 323 5.40 -14.02 14.86
N SER A 324 6.33 -14.63 15.61
CA SER A 324 7.30 -15.61 15.06
C SER A 324 6.61 -16.80 14.38
N ARG A 325 5.58 -17.38 15.00
CA ARG A 325 4.85 -18.51 14.39
C ARG A 325 4.15 -18.11 13.09
N SER A 326 3.50 -16.96 13.06
CA SER A 326 2.83 -16.45 11.86
C SER A 326 3.83 -16.14 10.73
N LEU A 327 4.97 -15.51 11.05
CA LEU A 327 6.05 -15.26 10.09
C LEU A 327 6.62 -16.56 9.50
N ASN A 328 6.85 -17.59 10.34
CA ASN A 328 7.30 -18.91 9.87
C ASN A 328 6.24 -19.64 9.02
N ALA A 329 4.96 -19.29 9.16
CA ALA A 329 3.89 -19.79 8.31
C ALA A 329 3.76 -19.03 6.97
N GLY A 330 4.58 -18.00 6.73
CA GLY A 330 4.57 -17.19 5.52
C GLY A 330 3.73 -15.91 5.61
N THR A 331 3.11 -15.63 6.76
CA THR A 331 2.31 -14.41 6.97
C THR A 331 3.22 -13.24 7.30
N SER A 332 3.19 -12.17 6.49
CA SER A 332 3.88 -10.91 6.86
C SER A 332 3.13 -10.22 8.00
N VAL A 333 3.84 -9.59 8.92
CA VAL A 333 3.26 -8.98 10.12
C VAL A 333 3.58 -7.49 10.14
N ASP A 334 2.55 -6.68 10.30
CA ASP A 334 2.62 -5.23 10.44
C ASP A 334 2.09 -4.84 11.82
N VAL A 335 2.94 -4.21 12.63
CA VAL A 335 2.63 -3.83 14.00
C VAL A 335 2.71 -2.32 14.12
N GLU A 336 1.63 -1.68 14.55
CA GLU A 336 1.55 -0.22 14.66
C GLU A 336 1.12 0.20 16.07
N ALA A 337 1.99 0.98 16.74
CA ALA A 337 1.65 1.74 17.94
C ALA A 337 1.19 3.16 17.52
N SER A 338 -0.12 3.38 17.44
CA SER A 338 -0.68 4.55 16.72
C SER A 338 -0.61 5.89 17.45
N VAL A 339 -0.25 5.90 18.74
CA VAL A 339 -0.18 7.12 19.57
C VAL A 339 1.15 7.24 20.33
N GLY A 340 1.67 6.12 20.82
CA GLY A 340 2.87 6.08 21.65
C GLY A 340 3.96 5.17 21.09
N ASP A 341 4.72 4.60 22.01
CA ASP A 341 5.89 3.80 21.69
C ASP A 341 5.55 2.33 21.44
N LEU A 342 6.42 1.67 20.68
CA LEU A 342 6.45 0.22 20.50
C LEU A 342 7.68 -0.37 21.19
N ALA A 343 7.46 -1.31 22.11
CA ALA A 343 8.54 -2.03 22.80
C ALA A 343 8.62 -3.50 22.36
N VAL A 344 9.82 -3.99 22.05
CA VAL A 344 10.12 -5.38 21.70
C VAL A 344 10.93 -6.03 22.82
N ASN A 345 10.22 -6.80 23.65
CA ASN A 345 10.75 -7.44 24.86
C ASN A 345 10.89 -8.96 24.71
N GLY A 346 10.40 -9.53 23.61
CA GLY A 346 10.48 -10.95 23.28
C GLY A 346 11.21 -11.20 21.96
N ASN A 347 11.86 -12.35 21.85
CA ASN A 347 12.57 -12.74 20.63
C ASN A 347 11.58 -12.97 19.47
N VAL A 348 11.93 -12.44 18.29
CA VAL A 348 11.19 -12.69 17.05
C VAL A 348 12.12 -13.31 16.02
N GLN A 349 11.90 -14.59 15.70
CA GLN A 349 12.80 -15.34 14.84
C GLN A 349 12.03 -16.17 13.82
N TRP A 350 12.41 -16.05 12.55
CA TRP A 350 11.75 -16.79 11.48
C TRP A 350 12.66 -17.15 10.32
N ASN A 351 12.23 -18.16 9.57
CA ASN A 351 12.81 -18.55 8.30
C ASN A 351 11.77 -18.33 7.19
N GLY A 352 12.21 -17.84 6.03
CA GLY A 352 11.35 -17.56 4.88
C GLY A 352 11.32 -16.08 4.50
N ALA A 353 10.41 -15.76 3.58
CA ALA A 353 10.31 -14.47 2.89
C ALA A 353 9.32 -13.48 3.54
N ALA A 354 8.56 -13.90 4.55
CA ALA A 354 7.61 -13.03 5.24
C ALA A 354 8.32 -11.80 5.84
N ALA A 355 7.70 -10.64 5.72
CA ALA A 355 8.23 -9.37 6.23
C ALA A 355 7.67 -9.04 7.61
N LEU A 356 8.47 -8.32 8.41
CA LEU A 356 8.06 -7.77 9.69
C LEU A 356 8.23 -6.25 9.69
N THR A 357 7.13 -5.52 9.90
CA THR A 357 7.14 -4.08 10.14
C THR A 357 6.77 -3.80 11.59
N LEU A 358 7.58 -2.98 12.25
CA LEU A 358 7.41 -2.53 13.61
C LEU A 358 7.36 -0.99 13.59
N GLY A 359 6.16 -0.44 13.54
CA GLY A 359 5.84 0.98 13.49
C GLY A 359 5.37 1.55 14.83
N ALA A 360 5.77 2.77 15.12
CA ALA A 360 5.31 3.54 16.27
C ALA A 360 5.16 5.01 15.92
N ALA A 361 4.16 5.66 16.50
CA ALA A 361 3.95 7.09 16.38
C ALA A 361 5.13 7.88 16.96
N HIS A 362 5.84 7.34 17.95
CA HIS A 362 7.01 7.97 18.55
C HIS A 362 8.23 7.02 18.51
N ASP A 363 8.56 6.28 19.57
CA ASP A 363 9.77 5.45 19.61
C ASP A 363 9.51 3.96 19.30
N VAL A 364 10.50 3.30 18.68
CA VAL A 364 10.61 1.83 18.67
C VAL A 364 11.82 1.41 19.49
N THR A 365 11.61 0.62 20.54
CA THR A 365 12.66 0.16 21.45
C THR A 365 12.76 -1.36 21.45
N ILE A 366 13.98 -1.90 21.26
CA ILE A 366 14.28 -3.32 21.40
C ILE A 366 15.03 -3.51 22.72
N ALA A 367 14.51 -4.34 23.61
CA ALA A 367 15.09 -4.54 24.93
C ALA A 367 16.44 -5.28 24.90
N ALA A 368 17.20 -5.13 25.98
CA ALA A 368 18.42 -5.92 26.20
C ALA A 368 18.10 -7.42 26.24
N ASN A 369 19.00 -8.24 25.67
CA ASN A 369 18.84 -9.69 25.51
C ASN A 369 17.68 -10.14 24.59
N THR A 370 17.04 -9.21 23.86
CA THR A 370 16.09 -9.55 22.80
C THR A 370 16.83 -9.75 21.48
N THR A 371 16.44 -10.77 20.72
CA THR A 371 16.93 -11.03 19.36
C THR A 371 15.78 -10.98 18.35
N ILE A 372 15.94 -10.14 17.32
CA ILE A 372 15.13 -10.20 16.10
C ILE A 372 16.01 -10.78 15.00
N ALA A 373 15.62 -11.89 14.38
CA ALA A 373 16.44 -12.58 13.38
C ALA A 373 15.65 -13.19 12.23
N ASN A 374 16.23 -13.14 11.03
CA ASN A 374 15.74 -13.85 9.85
C ASN A 374 16.86 -14.72 9.25
N ALA A 375 16.50 -15.92 8.78
CA ALA A 375 17.42 -16.84 8.09
C ALA A 375 16.97 -17.19 6.65
N GLY A 376 16.00 -16.44 6.11
CA GLY A 376 15.49 -16.57 4.74
C GLY A 376 15.71 -15.29 3.95
N SER A 377 14.67 -14.81 3.24
CA SER A 377 14.72 -13.57 2.46
C SER A 377 13.80 -12.47 3.01
N GLY A 378 13.35 -12.61 4.25
CA GLY A 378 12.41 -11.70 4.90
C GLY A 378 13.05 -10.35 5.26
N TYR A 379 12.25 -9.30 5.15
CA TYR A 379 12.66 -7.93 5.47
C TYR A 379 12.21 -7.53 6.88
N LEU A 380 12.98 -6.64 7.52
CA LEU A 380 12.58 -5.96 8.75
C LEU A 380 12.55 -4.45 8.55
N THR A 381 11.44 -3.83 8.89
CA THR A 381 11.32 -2.38 8.97
C THR A 381 11.04 -1.99 10.40
N LEU A 382 11.92 -1.17 10.98
CA LEU A 382 11.64 -0.45 12.23
C LEU A 382 11.28 0.99 11.84
N ARG A 383 10.11 1.48 12.23
CA ARG A 383 9.65 2.83 11.88
C ARG A 383 9.20 3.58 13.11
N ALA A 384 10.05 4.47 13.58
CA ALA A 384 9.66 5.54 14.51
C ALA A 384 9.07 6.71 13.72
N ASP A 385 8.37 7.61 14.42
CA ASP A 385 7.64 8.74 13.82
C ASP A 385 6.75 8.29 12.64
N SER A 386 5.93 7.27 12.86
CA SER A 386 5.13 6.67 11.79
C SER A 386 4.19 7.68 11.09
N GLY A 387 3.77 8.71 11.82
CA GLY A 387 2.97 9.84 11.32
C GLY A 387 3.75 10.90 10.53
N GLY A 388 5.09 10.89 10.56
CA GLY A 388 5.94 11.85 9.86
C GLY A 388 5.69 13.29 10.34
N ILE A 389 5.68 13.51 11.66
CA ILE A 389 5.33 14.80 12.28
C ILE A 389 6.49 15.43 13.07
N ASP A 390 7.70 14.92 12.90
CA ASP A 390 8.95 15.46 13.49
C ASP A 390 8.87 15.60 15.01
N ASN A 391 8.46 14.51 15.67
CA ASN A 391 8.19 14.46 17.10
C ASN A 391 9.34 13.91 17.96
N GLY A 392 10.53 13.73 17.39
CA GLY A 392 11.71 13.15 18.03
C GLY A 392 11.77 11.62 18.00
N GLY A 393 10.88 10.97 17.24
CA GLY A 393 10.76 9.52 17.18
C GLY A 393 12.09 8.81 16.90
N SER A 394 12.50 7.95 17.81
CA SER A 394 13.82 7.32 17.85
C SER A 394 13.76 5.79 17.73
N ILE A 395 14.80 5.20 17.16
CA ILE A 395 15.00 3.75 17.12
C ILE A 395 16.10 3.38 18.14
N LYS A 396 15.70 2.61 19.16
CA LYS A 396 16.56 2.27 20.30
C LYS A 396 16.78 0.75 20.38
N ASN A 397 17.80 0.23 19.69
CA ASN A 397 18.18 -1.17 19.82
C ASN A 397 19.14 -1.41 21.00
N GLY A 398 18.64 -2.02 22.08
CA GLY A 398 19.45 -2.55 23.18
C GLY A 398 19.77 -4.05 23.05
N GLY A 399 19.21 -4.72 22.04
CA GLY A 399 19.34 -6.16 21.80
C GLY A 399 20.19 -6.49 20.57
N THR A 400 19.80 -7.55 19.86
CA THR A 400 20.45 -8.04 18.64
C THR A 400 19.50 -8.08 17.45
N ILE A 401 19.92 -7.48 16.34
CA ILE A 401 19.33 -7.66 15.01
C ILE A 401 20.27 -8.58 14.23
N ASP A 402 19.84 -9.81 13.95
CA ASP A 402 20.66 -10.83 13.27
C ASP A 402 20.12 -11.17 11.87
N TRP A 403 20.76 -10.57 10.87
CA TRP A 403 20.55 -10.83 9.45
C TRP A 403 21.73 -11.59 8.83
N SER A 404 22.62 -12.17 9.64
CA SER A 404 23.84 -12.84 9.19
C SER A 404 23.60 -14.04 8.27
N LYS A 405 22.40 -14.62 8.35
CA LYS A 405 21.94 -15.74 7.51
C LYS A 405 20.85 -15.35 6.52
N SER A 406 20.39 -14.10 6.55
CA SER A 406 19.33 -13.62 5.67
C SER A 406 19.91 -13.13 4.34
N THR A 407 19.13 -13.26 3.27
CA THR A 407 19.33 -12.53 2.02
C THR A 407 18.45 -11.27 1.93
N GLY A 408 17.55 -11.06 2.89
CA GLY A 408 16.74 -9.86 3.03
C GLY A 408 17.54 -8.66 3.57
N ILE A 409 16.83 -7.57 3.83
CA ILE A 409 17.38 -6.29 4.32
C ILE A 409 16.67 -5.81 5.59
N VAL A 410 17.32 -4.90 6.30
CA VAL A 410 16.78 -4.21 7.47
C VAL A 410 16.81 -2.70 7.23
N SER A 411 15.67 -2.04 7.43
CA SER A 411 15.54 -0.58 7.40
C SER A 411 15.15 -0.08 8.78
N ALA A 412 15.96 0.80 9.37
CA ALA A 412 15.62 1.52 10.59
C ALA A 412 15.33 2.98 10.25
N LEU A 413 14.06 3.37 10.31
CA LEU A 413 13.56 4.69 9.96
C LEU A 413 13.30 5.45 11.27
N PHE A 414 13.97 6.59 11.45
CA PHE A 414 13.82 7.45 12.62
C PHE A 414 13.73 8.90 12.20
N ASP A 415 13.05 9.72 13.00
CA ASP A 415 12.94 11.16 12.76
C ASP A 415 14.34 11.79 12.63
N MET A 416 14.49 12.77 11.73
CA MET A 416 15.69 13.60 11.61
C MET A 416 16.12 14.26 12.93
N THR A 417 15.16 14.58 13.81
CA THR A 417 15.43 15.10 15.16
C THR A 417 15.56 14.02 16.23
N GLY A 418 15.27 12.77 15.88
CA GLY A 418 15.39 11.59 16.72
C GLY A 418 16.81 11.01 16.76
N ASN A 419 16.94 9.89 17.48
CA ASN A 419 18.21 9.18 17.65
C ASN A 419 18.12 7.73 17.15
N TYR A 420 19.25 7.24 16.63
CA TYR A 420 19.44 5.82 16.31
C TYR A 420 20.53 5.22 17.18
N SER A 421 20.18 4.21 17.98
CA SER A 421 21.17 3.37 18.68
C SER A 421 21.17 1.96 18.07
N PRO A 422 22.27 1.53 17.42
CA PRO A 422 22.27 0.30 16.63
C PRO A 422 22.25 -0.99 17.46
N GLY A 423 22.68 -0.97 18.72
CA GLY A 423 22.83 -2.19 19.53
C GLY A 423 23.81 -3.18 18.90
N THR A 424 23.51 -4.48 18.98
CA THR A 424 24.24 -5.50 18.21
C THR A 424 23.55 -5.73 16.87
N VAL A 425 24.30 -5.62 15.78
CA VAL A 425 23.81 -5.83 14.41
C VAL A 425 24.73 -6.81 13.70
N LEU A 426 24.17 -7.88 13.15
CA LEU A 426 24.92 -8.90 12.41
C LEU A 426 24.42 -8.95 10.97
N ALA A 427 25.26 -8.54 10.02
CA ALA A 427 24.97 -8.60 8.59
C ALA A 427 25.56 -9.87 7.96
N ASN A 428 24.94 -10.34 6.88
CA ASN A 428 25.43 -11.44 6.08
C ASN A 428 26.61 -10.97 5.22
N THR A 429 27.79 -11.52 5.48
CA THR A 429 29.04 -11.18 4.75
C THR A 429 29.01 -11.53 3.26
N SER A 430 28.08 -12.40 2.84
CA SER A 430 27.86 -12.77 1.43
C SER A 430 26.66 -12.05 0.81
N TRP A 431 26.00 -11.15 1.54
CA TRP A 431 24.91 -10.36 0.97
C TRP A 431 25.45 -9.39 -0.08
N ALA A 432 24.70 -9.25 -1.17
CA ALA A 432 24.93 -8.25 -2.19
C ALA A 432 23.61 -7.54 -2.49
N ALA A 433 23.68 -6.25 -2.79
CA ALA A 433 22.54 -5.49 -3.22
C ALA A 433 21.90 -6.11 -4.47
N ALA A 434 20.57 -6.15 -4.50
CA ALA A 434 19.87 -6.57 -5.71
C ALA A 434 20.23 -5.63 -6.87
N PRO A 435 20.38 -6.14 -8.11
CA PRO A 435 20.68 -5.30 -9.27
C PRO A 435 19.73 -4.12 -9.39
N TYR A 436 20.27 -2.94 -9.74
CA TYR A 436 19.54 -1.67 -9.89
C TYR A 436 18.89 -1.13 -8.62
N SER A 437 19.00 -1.83 -7.48
CA SER A 437 18.36 -1.36 -6.25
C SER A 437 18.97 -0.05 -5.77
N GLY A 438 20.27 0.18 -5.95
CA GLY A 438 20.95 1.32 -5.31
C GLY A 438 21.08 1.17 -3.79
N LEU A 439 20.83 -0.02 -3.23
CA LEU A 439 21.16 -0.29 -1.83
C LEU A 439 22.69 -0.41 -1.67
N VAL A 440 23.24 0.24 -0.65
CA VAL A 440 24.68 0.15 -0.34
C VAL A 440 24.98 -0.92 0.71
N THR A 441 24.09 -1.08 1.69
CA THR A 441 24.25 -2.00 2.82
C THR A 441 22.99 -2.83 3.06
N GLN A 442 23.15 -4.03 3.63
CA GLN A 442 22.03 -4.91 4.00
C GLN A 442 21.16 -4.31 5.11
N ILE A 443 21.80 -3.60 6.05
CA ILE A 443 21.15 -3.04 7.23
C ILE A 443 21.47 -1.55 7.24
N THR A 444 20.43 -0.73 7.08
CA THR A 444 20.58 0.70 6.90
C THR A 444 19.64 1.46 7.83
N ALA A 445 20.19 2.44 8.54
CA ALA A 445 19.40 3.39 9.32
C ALA A 445 19.26 4.69 8.53
N TYR A 446 18.02 5.16 8.35
CA TYR A 446 17.68 6.36 7.61
C TYR A 446 17.05 7.40 8.54
N ARG A 447 17.51 8.65 8.41
CA ARG A 447 16.81 9.82 8.95
C ARG A 447 15.64 10.14 8.03
N LEU A 448 14.45 10.23 8.60
CA LEU A 448 13.23 10.55 7.87
C LEU A 448 13.22 12.04 7.51
N VAL A 449 12.93 12.32 6.26
CA VAL A 449 12.69 13.64 5.72
C VAL A 449 11.19 13.76 5.53
N ASN A 450 10.52 14.50 6.42
CA ASN A 450 9.06 14.57 6.45
C ASN A 450 8.55 15.90 5.88
N ASN A 451 9.39 16.93 5.86
CA ASN A 451 9.01 18.25 5.40
C ASN A 451 10.17 18.94 4.64
N VAL A 452 9.90 20.13 4.09
CA VAL A 452 10.88 20.94 3.36
C VAL A 452 12.09 21.36 4.21
N ASN A 453 11.88 21.69 5.47
CA ASN A 453 12.96 22.07 6.38
C ASN A 453 13.90 20.89 6.62
N ASP A 454 13.37 19.68 6.79
CA ASP A 454 14.20 18.47 6.87
C ASP A 454 14.96 18.24 5.56
N LEU A 455 14.29 18.47 4.42
CA LEU A 455 14.90 18.35 3.10
C LEU A 455 16.09 19.30 2.97
N GLN A 456 15.96 20.53 3.47
CA GLN A 456 17.07 21.49 3.51
C GLN A 456 18.17 21.07 4.49
N ASN A 457 17.80 20.44 5.62
CA ASN A 457 18.73 19.95 6.64
C ASN A 457 19.54 18.73 6.22
N VAL A 458 19.20 18.05 5.11
CA VAL A 458 20.08 17.05 4.48
C VAL A 458 21.46 17.64 4.18
N ALA A 459 21.53 18.92 3.84
CA ALA A 459 22.80 19.62 3.63
C ALA A 459 23.68 19.72 4.90
N LEU A 460 23.13 19.50 6.10
CA LEU A 460 23.94 19.55 7.33
C LEU A 460 24.84 18.31 7.50
N ASP A 461 24.50 17.19 6.85
CA ASP A 461 25.23 15.93 6.92
C ASP A 461 25.14 15.18 5.58
N VAL A 462 25.87 15.68 4.60
CA VAL A 462 25.86 15.19 3.20
C VAL A 462 26.40 13.77 3.00
N ALA A 463 26.90 13.12 4.06
CA ALA A 463 27.30 11.72 4.08
C ALA A 463 26.25 10.80 4.72
N GLY A 464 25.17 11.37 5.26
CA GLY A 464 24.10 10.65 5.94
C GLY A 464 23.22 9.79 5.02
N ASN A 465 22.44 8.91 5.63
CA ASN A 465 21.41 8.13 4.95
C ASN A 465 20.04 8.74 5.27
N TYR A 466 19.27 9.04 4.25
CA TYR A 466 17.99 9.73 4.33
C TYR A 466 16.92 8.97 3.56
N ALA A 467 15.70 9.00 4.09
CA ALA A 467 14.53 8.49 3.39
C ALA A 467 13.38 9.47 3.52
N LEU A 468 12.56 9.64 2.47
CA LEU A 468 11.30 10.37 2.64
C LEU A 468 10.38 9.59 3.57
N GLY A 469 9.83 10.26 4.58
CA GLY A 469 8.87 9.66 5.51
C GLY A 469 7.42 9.80 5.05
N LYS A 470 7.15 10.78 4.19
CA LYS A 470 5.87 11.06 3.55
C LYS A 470 6.06 11.94 2.31
N ASP A 471 4.97 12.21 1.59
CA ASP A 471 4.97 13.19 0.51
C ASP A 471 5.24 14.61 1.05
N ILE A 472 6.04 15.39 0.31
CA ILE A 472 6.43 16.74 0.66
C ILE A 472 5.81 17.73 -0.34
N ASP A 473 5.00 18.66 0.15
CA ASP A 473 4.60 19.85 -0.61
C ASP A 473 5.59 20.99 -0.36
N ALA A 474 6.37 21.35 -1.38
CA ALA A 474 7.33 22.44 -1.34
C ALA A 474 6.78 23.77 -1.89
N SER A 475 5.48 23.89 -2.13
CA SER A 475 4.85 25.12 -2.67
C SER A 475 5.07 26.36 -1.80
N GLY A 476 5.28 26.18 -0.49
CA GLY A 476 5.62 27.24 0.45
C GLY A 476 7.06 27.75 0.36
N THR A 477 7.93 27.10 -0.43
CA THR A 477 9.31 27.56 -0.66
C THR A 477 9.36 28.67 -1.70
N THR A 478 10.06 29.75 -1.38
CA THR A 478 10.37 30.81 -2.35
C THR A 478 11.64 30.50 -3.14
N VAL A 479 12.65 29.92 -2.47
CA VAL A 479 13.91 29.42 -3.06
C VAL A 479 14.42 28.25 -2.20
N PHE A 480 14.75 27.12 -2.82
CA PHE A 480 15.46 26.00 -2.20
C PHE A 480 16.97 26.06 -2.49
N ASN A 481 17.82 25.82 -1.49
CA ASN A 481 19.27 25.74 -1.68
C ASN A 481 19.67 24.29 -2.01
N PRO A 482 20.35 24.02 -3.15
CA PRO A 482 20.74 22.67 -3.53
C PRO A 482 21.55 21.93 -2.45
N ILE A 483 21.22 20.65 -2.24
CA ILE A 483 21.93 19.77 -1.33
C ILE A 483 23.29 19.41 -1.94
N GLY A 484 24.36 19.70 -1.20
CA GLY A 484 25.73 19.35 -1.57
C GLY A 484 26.25 20.05 -2.81
N SER A 485 26.56 21.34 -2.69
CA SER A 485 27.06 22.20 -3.79
C SER A 485 28.60 22.28 -3.84
N LEU A 486 29.17 22.76 -4.95
CA LEU A 486 30.61 23.08 -5.04
C LEU A 486 30.91 24.45 -4.39
N PRO A 487 32.14 24.66 -3.88
CA PRO A 487 32.54 25.96 -3.34
C PRO A 487 32.45 27.08 -4.40
N GLY A 488 31.57 28.04 -4.15
CA GLY A 488 31.45 29.36 -4.80
C GLY A 488 31.04 30.39 -3.73
N PRO A 489 30.99 31.71 -3.99
CA PRO A 489 30.91 32.75 -2.94
C PRO A 489 29.59 32.81 -2.12
N ILE A 490 28.76 31.76 -2.17
CA ILE A 490 27.59 31.60 -1.31
C ILE A 490 27.97 30.67 -0.15
N ALA A 491 28.57 31.24 0.90
CA ALA A 491 28.83 30.53 2.15
C ALA A 491 27.52 30.36 2.95
N ALA A 492 26.72 29.34 2.63
CA ALA A 492 25.60 28.90 3.47
C ALA A 492 25.22 27.43 3.18
N LEU A 493 25.39 26.57 4.20
CA LEU A 493 25.04 25.14 4.31
C LEU A 493 25.77 24.19 3.33
N SER A 494 26.87 23.62 3.86
CA SER A 494 27.81 22.63 3.29
C SER A 494 28.25 22.85 1.83
N ASP A 495 29.44 23.43 1.64
CA ASP A 495 30.21 23.45 0.37
C ASP A 495 30.74 22.05 -0.04
N ALA A 496 30.12 20.98 0.48
CA ALA A 496 30.55 19.60 0.33
C ALA A 496 29.51 18.82 -0.49
N PRO A 497 29.89 18.21 -1.63
CA PRO A 497 29.00 17.37 -2.42
C PRO A 497 28.37 16.20 -1.64
N PHE A 498 27.17 15.79 -2.05
CA PHE A 498 26.46 14.66 -1.48
C PHE A 498 27.20 13.34 -1.72
N THR A 499 27.43 12.57 -0.65
CA THR A 499 28.13 11.27 -0.67
C THR A 499 27.37 10.16 0.04
N GLY A 500 26.24 10.50 0.66
CA GLY A 500 25.37 9.57 1.39
C GLY A 500 24.36 8.86 0.51
N GLN A 501 23.27 8.37 1.13
CA GLN A 501 22.14 7.76 0.43
C GLN A 501 20.87 8.57 0.65
N PHE A 502 20.11 8.82 -0.41
CA PHE A 502 18.79 9.42 -0.33
C PHE A 502 17.77 8.53 -1.05
N ASP A 503 16.77 8.06 -0.32
CA ASP A 503 15.74 7.15 -0.83
C ASP A 503 14.36 7.80 -0.76
N GLY A 504 13.68 7.96 -1.89
CA GLY A 504 12.33 8.52 -1.88
C GLY A 504 11.28 7.55 -1.31
N MET A 505 11.57 6.25 -1.17
CA MET A 505 10.66 5.23 -0.62
C MET A 505 9.23 5.25 -1.21
N GLY A 506 9.07 5.70 -2.46
CA GLY A 506 7.78 5.81 -3.15
C GLY A 506 7.02 7.11 -2.88
N HIS A 507 7.54 8.01 -2.05
CA HIS A 507 6.97 9.33 -1.82
C HIS A 507 7.36 10.34 -2.90
N THR A 508 6.62 11.44 -2.94
CA THR A 508 6.77 12.54 -3.89
C THR A 508 7.26 13.82 -3.21
N ILE A 509 7.99 14.63 -3.96
CA ILE A 509 8.31 16.01 -3.59
C ILE A 509 7.69 16.90 -4.67
N ASP A 510 6.67 17.68 -4.29
CA ASP A 510 5.87 18.49 -5.20
C ASP A 510 6.22 19.99 -5.12
N ASN A 511 6.14 20.70 -6.24
CA ASN A 511 6.30 22.16 -6.35
C ASN A 511 7.66 22.72 -5.88
N LEU A 512 8.73 21.92 -5.91
CA LEU A 512 10.07 22.39 -5.52
C LEU A 512 10.57 23.49 -6.46
N ARG A 513 10.87 24.68 -5.92
CA ARG A 513 11.47 25.79 -6.68
C ARG A 513 12.93 26.00 -6.34
N ILE A 514 13.79 25.81 -7.33
CA ILE A 514 15.23 25.99 -7.24
C ILE A 514 15.60 27.24 -8.06
N ASN A 515 16.01 28.31 -7.39
CA ASN A 515 16.45 29.54 -8.07
C ASN A 515 17.92 29.78 -7.76
N GLY A 516 18.75 29.91 -8.80
CA GLY A 516 20.10 30.45 -8.64
C GLY A 516 20.03 31.97 -8.49
N LEU A 517 20.62 32.53 -7.43
CA LEU A 517 20.81 33.98 -7.35
C LEU A 517 21.60 34.44 -8.59
N ALA A 518 21.14 35.50 -9.25
CA ALA A 518 21.82 36.10 -10.39
C ALA A 518 23.25 36.46 -10.00
N TYR A 519 24.24 35.83 -10.62
CA TYR A 519 25.61 36.30 -10.52
C TYR A 519 25.68 37.69 -11.17
N GLY A 520 26.35 38.62 -10.49
CA GLY A 520 26.71 39.92 -11.06
C GLY A 520 27.48 39.77 -12.38
N PRO A 521 27.66 40.85 -13.16
CA PRO A 521 28.13 40.81 -14.54
C PRO A 521 29.34 39.89 -14.72
N ILE A 522 29.15 38.95 -15.65
CA ILE A 522 29.99 37.81 -15.97
C ILE A 522 31.43 38.26 -16.26
N ASN A 523 32.40 37.88 -15.42
CA ASN A 523 33.80 37.79 -15.85
C ASN A 523 33.93 36.51 -16.69
N ILE A 524 33.79 36.70 -18.00
CA ILE A 524 33.88 35.75 -19.13
C ILE A 524 35.29 35.12 -19.28
N GLY A 525 35.85 34.59 -18.18
CA GLY A 525 37.00 33.69 -18.19
C GLY A 525 36.52 32.26 -18.04
N ARG A 526 36.87 31.40 -19.00
CA ARG A 526 36.49 29.98 -19.16
C ARG A 526 37.07 29.06 -18.04
N GLY A 527 36.93 29.44 -16.77
CA GLY A 527 37.54 28.76 -15.62
C GLY A 527 37.06 29.18 -14.23
N GLY A 528 35.93 29.89 -14.09
CA GLY A 528 35.26 30.08 -12.80
C GLY A 528 34.36 28.88 -12.43
N PRO A 529 34.02 28.66 -11.15
CA PRO A 529 33.12 27.56 -10.76
C PRO A 529 31.74 27.77 -11.41
N THR A 530 31.35 26.83 -12.27
CA THR A 530 30.02 26.79 -12.89
C THR A 530 28.97 26.41 -11.83
N ALA A 531 27.80 27.03 -11.87
CA ALA A 531 26.73 26.69 -10.94
C ALA A 531 26.25 25.25 -11.19
N ALA A 532 26.00 24.47 -10.15
CA ALA A 532 25.38 23.16 -10.25
C ALA A 532 24.05 23.21 -9.48
N LEU A 533 22.92 23.16 -10.18
CA LEU A 533 21.60 23.33 -9.57
C LEU A 533 20.70 22.12 -9.80
N GLY A 534 20.01 21.76 -8.74
CA GLY A 534 19.04 20.67 -8.62
C GLY A 534 18.60 20.55 -7.17
N LEU A 535 17.72 19.59 -6.85
CA LEU A 535 17.52 19.20 -5.45
C LEU A 535 18.89 18.87 -4.81
N PHE A 536 19.73 18.15 -5.55
CA PHE A 536 21.14 17.99 -5.27
C PHE A 536 21.97 18.84 -6.23
N GLY A 537 22.90 19.64 -5.70
CA GLY A 537 23.86 20.36 -6.54
C GLY A 537 24.83 19.37 -7.19
N VAL A 538 25.56 18.60 -6.37
CA VAL A 538 26.50 17.57 -6.81
C VAL A 538 26.33 16.30 -6.00
N VAL A 539 26.19 15.17 -6.69
CA VAL A 539 26.27 13.81 -6.12
C VAL A 539 27.64 13.23 -6.47
N ARG A 540 28.46 12.87 -5.49
CA ARG A 540 29.80 12.28 -5.71
C ARG A 540 29.74 10.76 -5.92
N LYS A 541 30.87 10.16 -6.28
CA LYS A 541 31.02 8.73 -6.64
C LYS A 541 30.36 7.72 -5.69
N ASN A 542 30.32 7.99 -4.39
CA ASN A 542 29.70 7.11 -3.40
C ASN A 542 28.25 7.47 -3.08
N GLY A 543 27.78 8.62 -3.57
CA GLY A 543 26.43 9.10 -3.35
C GLY A 543 25.41 8.30 -4.17
N VAL A 544 24.29 7.99 -3.53
CA VAL A 544 23.15 7.32 -4.18
C VAL A 544 21.89 8.13 -3.97
N VAL A 545 21.20 8.45 -5.06
CA VAL A 545 19.87 9.03 -5.06
C VAL A 545 18.94 8.03 -5.74
N ARG A 546 17.94 7.51 -5.01
CA ARG A 546 17.06 6.48 -5.52
C ARG A 546 15.59 6.69 -5.20
N ASN A 547 14.70 6.18 -6.05
CA ASN A 547 13.24 6.21 -5.85
C ASN A 547 12.67 7.62 -5.61
N VAL A 548 13.33 8.67 -6.13
CA VAL A 548 12.90 10.06 -5.91
C VAL A 548 11.99 10.50 -7.04
N ASN A 549 10.77 10.93 -6.69
CA ASN A 549 9.79 11.46 -7.63
C ASN A 549 9.58 12.96 -7.38
N LEU A 550 10.11 13.80 -8.27
CA LEU A 550 9.88 15.24 -8.25
C LEU A 550 8.68 15.58 -9.15
N THR A 551 7.67 16.24 -8.62
CA THR A 551 6.52 16.71 -9.40
C THR A 551 6.41 18.22 -9.40
N ASN A 552 6.05 18.80 -10.54
CA ASN A 552 5.87 20.25 -10.69
C ASN A 552 7.08 21.08 -10.22
N ALA A 553 8.28 20.52 -10.31
CA ALA A 553 9.51 21.17 -9.88
C ALA A 553 9.98 22.17 -10.94
N ALA A 554 10.56 23.28 -10.51
CA ALA A 554 11.01 24.34 -11.40
C ALA A 554 12.42 24.79 -11.07
N ILE A 555 13.27 24.84 -12.09
CA ILE A 555 14.50 25.64 -12.07
C ILE A 555 14.24 26.92 -12.88
N GLY A 556 14.28 28.05 -12.18
CA GLY A 556 14.24 29.38 -12.75
C GLY A 556 15.54 30.11 -12.44
N VAL A 557 16.47 30.14 -13.39
CA VAL A 557 17.73 30.87 -13.21
C VAL A 557 17.68 32.19 -13.96
N GLY A 558 18.26 33.23 -13.37
CA GLY A 558 18.59 34.46 -14.09
C GLY A 558 19.75 34.22 -15.07
N SER A 559 20.60 35.22 -15.31
CA SER A 559 21.71 35.14 -16.27
C SER A 559 22.91 34.27 -15.80
N ASN A 560 22.69 33.00 -15.43
CA ASN A 560 23.68 32.13 -14.79
C ASN A 560 24.09 30.93 -15.66
N VAL A 561 25.37 30.77 -15.96
CA VAL A 561 25.90 29.59 -16.68
C VAL A 561 26.21 28.47 -15.69
N GLY A 562 25.68 27.26 -15.92
CA GLY A 562 25.86 26.11 -15.02
C GLY A 562 25.31 24.79 -15.57
N SER A 563 25.46 23.72 -14.80
CA SER A 563 24.83 22.42 -15.08
C SER A 563 23.52 22.32 -14.29
N PHE A 564 22.38 22.29 -14.97
CA PHE A 564 21.08 22.31 -14.30
C PHE A 564 20.28 21.03 -14.56
N GLY A 565 19.78 20.42 -13.49
CA GLY A 565 18.82 19.33 -13.57
C GLY A 565 17.92 19.31 -12.35
N LEU A 566 16.61 19.07 -12.54
CA LEU A 566 15.63 19.18 -11.44
C LEU A 566 16.05 18.36 -10.20
N LEU A 567 16.58 17.15 -10.42
CA LEU A 567 17.04 16.30 -9.33
C LEU A 567 18.52 16.52 -9.01
N VAL A 568 19.41 16.52 -10.01
CA VAL A 568 20.86 16.63 -9.79
C VAL A 568 21.50 17.62 -10.77
N GLY A 569 22.27 18.59 -10.28
CA GLY A 569 23.10 19.44 -11.15
C GLY A 569 24.23 18.64 -11.80
N VAL A 570 25.13 18.05 -11.01
CA VAL A 570 26.23 17.19 -11.48
C VAL A 570 26.25 15.85 -10.77
N ASN A 571 26.17 14.75 -11.51
CA ASN A 571 26.20 13.39 -10.98
C ASN A 571 27.54 12.70 -11.26
N TYR A 572 28.24 12.25 -10.23
CA TYR A 572 29.35 11.30 -10.30
C TYR A 572 28.99 9.93 -9.67
N GLY A 573 27.84 9.85 -8.99
CA GLY A 573 27.38 8.67 -8.27
C GLY A 573 26.30 7.90 -9.03
N LEU A 574 25.31 7.40 -8.30
CA LEU A 574 24.17 6.66 -8.85
C LEU A 574 22.86 7.45 -8.68
N VAL A 575 22.15 7.64 -9.77
CA VAL A 575 20.74 8.05 -9.79
C VAL A 575 19.92 6.91 -10.38
N THR A 576 18.99 6.34 -9.61
CA THR A 576 18.21 5.17 -10.05
C THR A 576 16.75 5.21 -9.62
N TYR A 577 15.83 4.73 -10.45
CA TYR A 577 14.38 4.76 -10.14
C TYR A 577 13.86 6.15 -9.80
N SER A 578 14.42 7.19 -10.43
CA SER A 578 14.06 8.57 -10.15
C SER A 578 13.32 9.20 -11.31
N SER A 579 12.34 10.05 -11.00
CA SER A 579 11.55 10.76 -12.00
C SER A 579 11.42 12.25 -11.70
N SER A 580 11.24 13.05 -12.75
CA SER A 580 10.98 14.48 -12.63
C SER A 580 9.88 14.96 -13.57
N SER A 581 9.10 15.95 -13.13
CA SER A 581 8.19 16.75 -13.96
C SER A 581 8.27 18.23 -13.56
N GLY A 582 7.81 19.10 -14.46
CA GLY A 582 7.85 20.55 -14.29
C GLY A 582 8.70 21.23 -15.36
N ASN A 583 9.56 22.18 -15.01
CA ASN A 583 10.30 22.98 -15.99
C ASN A 583 11.75 23.31 -15.61
N VAL A 584 12.66 23.23 -16.58
CA VAL A 584 14.01 23.78 -16.52
C VAL A 584 14.09 24.89 -17.55
N THR A 585 14.24 26.14 -17.09
CA THR A 585 14.30 27.31 -17.98
C THR A 585 15.51 28.17 -17.67
N ASP A 586 16.37 28.35 -18.68
CA ASP A 586 17.53 29.27 -18.64
C ASP A 586 17.52 30.21 -19.88
N PHE A 587 17.49 31.52 -19.63
CA PHE A 587 17.50 32.56 -20.66
C PHE A 587 18.70 33.50 -20.49
N ILE A 588 19.86 33.07 -20.98
CA ILE A 588 21.05 33.93 -21.14
C ILE A 588 21.19 34.41 -22.59
N ILE A 589 21.71 35.62 -22.78
CA ILE A 589 21.92 36.23 -24.10
C ILE A 589 23.03 35.52 -24.91
N ILE A 590 23.95 34.81 -24.26
CA ILE A 590 25.07 34.08 -24.88
C ILE A 590 25.38 32.78 -24.11
N GLY A 591 25.29 31.62 -24.77
CA GLY A 591 25.78 30.30 -24.31
C GLY A 591 25.28 29.82 -22.93
N GLY A 592 24.30 28.92 -22.92
CA GLY A 592 23.87 28.18 -21.72
C GLY A 592 24.85 27.05 -21.35
N GLY A 593 24.73 26.52 -20.13
CA GLY A 593 25.42 25.29 -19.74
C GLY A 593 24.55 24.04 -20.01
N PRO A 594 25.04 22.85 -19.65
CA PRO A 594 24.34 21.59 -19.95
C PRO A 594 23.14 21.39 -19.04
N ASP A 595 21.97 21.32 -19.65
CA ASP A 595 20.70 21.30 -18.95
C ASP A 595 19.90 20.02 -19.25
N GLY A 596 19.45 19.35 -18.20
CA GLY A 596 18.65 18.13 -18.30
C GLY A 596 17.37 18.21 -17.49
N GLY A 597 16.32 17.52 -17.94
CA GLY A 597 15.07 17.45 -17.18
C GLY A 597 15.24 16.75 -15.82
N LEU A 598 16.22 15.87 -15.67
CA LEU A 598 16.53 15.17 -14.41
C LEU A 598 17.95 15.51 -13.89
N VAL A 599 18.97 15.43 -14.77
CA VAL A 599 20.38 15.64 -14.41
C VAL A 599 21.05 16.65 -15.36
N GLY A 600 21.77 17.65 -14.86
CA GLY A 600 22.53 18.56 -15.73
C GLY A 600 23.70 17.86 -16.44
N SER A 601 24.73 17.47 -15.68
CA SER A 601 25.89 16.72 -16.19
C SER A 601 26.05 15.37 -15.48
N ASN A 602 26.19 14.29 -16.24
CA ASN A 602 26.37 12.94 -15.75
C ASN A 602 27.77 12.39 -16.06
N TYR A 603 28.56 12.15 -15.01
CA TYR A 603 29.83 11.41 -15.02
C TYR A 603 29.71 10.02 -14.36
N GLY A 604 28.59 9.75 -13.68
CA GLY A 604 28.28 8.49 -13.01
C GLY A 604 27.27 7.66 -13.80
N THR A 605 26.30 7.09 -13.09
CA THR A 605 25.21 6.29 -13.68
C THR A 605 23.87 6.95 -13.42
N VAL A 606 23.07 7.10 -14.49
CA VAL A 606 21.63 7.37 -14.43
C VAL A 606 20.95 6.15 -15.02
N GLU A 607 20.18 5.42 -14.23
CA GLU A 607 19.51 4.21 -14.70
C GLU A 607 18.06 4.11 -14.24
N ARG A 608 17.21 3.42 -15.00
CA ARG A 608 15.78 3.20 -14.63
C ARG A 608 15.06 4.49 -14.23
N SER A 609 15.36 5.58 -14.91
CA SER A 609 14.93 6.91 -14.52
C SER A 609 14.18 7.59 -15.66
N SER A 610 13.42 8.65 -15.34
CA SER A 610 12.60 9.31 -16.33
C SER A 610 12.44 10.80 -16.11
N SER A 611 12.01 11.49 -17.17
CA SER A 611 11.66 12.91 -17.10
C SER A 611 10.49 13.22 -18.04
N SER A 612 9.49 13.90 -17.49
CA SER A 612 8.43 14.56 -18.26
C SER A 612 8.56 16.10 -18.22
N ALA A 613 9.66 16.61 -17.67
CA ALA A 613 9.90 18.03 -17.55
C ALA A 613 10.08 18.71 -18.92
N ALA A 614 9.62 19.96 -19.01
CA ALA A 614 9.89 20.83 -20.14
C ALA A 614 11.24 21.52 -19.94
N VAL A 615 12.18 21.33 -20.87
CA VAL A 615 13.52 21.91 -20.83
C VAL A 615 13.63 22.96 -21.94
N LEU A 616 13.92 24.21 -21.59
CA LEU A 616 14.07 25.32 -22.53
C LEU A 616 15.27 26.19 -22.16
N THR A 617 16.30 26.20 -23.02
CA THR A 617 17.62 26.73 -22.64
C THR A 617 18.28 27.47 -23.80
N GLN A 618 19.41 28.14 -23.57
CA GLN A 618 20.22 28.77 -24.63
C GLN A 618 21.52 27.99 -24.91
N GLY A 619 21.73 26.86 -24.23
CA GLY A 619 22.87 25.95 -24.40
C GLY A 619 22.41 24.56 -24.85
N ASP A 620 23.30 23.58 -24.76
CA ASP A 620 22.97 22.20 -25.11
C ASP A 620 22.05 21.58 -24.05
N ALA A 621 20.94 20.99 -24.50
CA ALA A 621 19.91 20.47 -23.61
C ALA A 621 19.47 19.06 -23.97
N GLY A 622 19.20 18.27 -22.93
CA GLY A 622 18.58 16.95 -23.06
C GLY A 622 17.30 16.83 -22.26
N GLY A 623 16.36 16.02 -22.75
CA GLY A 623 15.11 15.80 -22.02
C GLY A 623 15.31 15.08 -20.66
N LEU A 624 16.37 14.28 -20.51
CA LEU A 624 16.76 13.61 -19.27
C LEU A 624 18.07 14.19 -18.70
N VAL A 625 19.11 14.25 -19.53
CA VAL A 625 20.47 14.63 -19.13
C VAL A 625 21.02 15.69 -20.07
N GLY A 626 21.61 16.78 -19.59
CA GLY A 626 22.29 17.75 -20.47
C GLY A 626 23.53 17.13 -21.15
N ASP A 627 24.55 16.87 -20.35
CA ASP A 627 25.81 16.24 -20.78
C ASP A 627 25.97 14.85 -20.18
N ASN A 628 26.33 13.85 -21.00
CA ASN A 628 26.64 12.50 -20.54
C ASN A 628 28.09 12.10 -20.85
N TYR A 629 28.92 12.01 -19.82
CA TYR A 629 30.25 11.39 -19.84
C TYR A 629 30.27 10.00 -19.20
N GLY A 630 29.18 9.62 -18.52
CA GLY A 630 29.01 8.36 -17.80
C GLY A 630 28.09 7.39 -18.54
N THR A 631 27.15 6.79 -17.80
CA THR A 631 26.14 5.86 -18.34
C THR A 631 24.73 6.38 -18.12
N ILE A 632 23.92 6.33 -19.18
CA ILE A 632 22.46 6.41 -19.14
C ILE A 632 21.92 5.05 -19.58
N ALA A 633 21.16 4.38 -18.73
CA ALA A 633 20.65 3.03 -19.01
C ALA A 633 19.16 2.88 -18.67
N GLN A 634 18.40 2.14 -19.46
CA GLN A 634 17.01 1.77 -19.11
C GLN A 634 16.14 2.97 -18.72
N SER A 635 16.30 4.11 -19.39
CA SER A 635 15.67 5.38 -19.01
C SER A 635 14.84 5.95 -20.14
N PHE A 636 13.90 6.84 -19.81
CA PHE A 636 12.99 7.37 -20.83
C PHE A 636 12.55 8.80 -20.61
N VAL A 637 12.16 9.46 -21.71
CA VAL A 637 11.68 10.85 -21.71
C VAL A 637 10.34 10.96 -22.42
N THR A 638 9.42 11.69 -21.79
CA THR A 638 8.13 12.09 -22.39
C THR A 638 7.97 13.61 -22.49
N GLY A 639 8.84 14.38 -21.82
CA GLY A 639 8.82 15.84 -21.81
C GLY A 639 9.28 16.47 -23.12
N SER A 640 9.15 17.79 -23.22
CA SER A 640 9.63 18.57 -24.36
C SER A 640 11.00 19.18 -24.07
N VAL A 641 11.91 19.11 -25.04
CA VAL A 641 13.20 19.80 -25.01
C VAL A 641 13.31 20.79 -26.16
N GLY A 642 13.63 22.03 -25.84
CA GLY A 642 13.78 23.11 -26.79
C GLY A 642 14.97 24.00 -26.45
N ARG A 643 15.40 24.78 -27.45
CA ARG A 643 16.51 25.71 -27.29
C ARG A 643 16.23 27.09 -27.87
N GLY A 644 17.09 28.02 -27.50
CA GLY A 644 17.30 29.30 -28.15
C GLY A 644 18.38 29.24 -29.24
N SER A 645 18.98 30.38 -29.54
CA SER A 645 19.79 30.55 -30.76
C SER A 645 21.22 29.98 -30.71
N HIS A 646 21.65 29.40 -29.58
CA HIS A 646 23.07 29.13 -29.31
C HIS A 646 23.41 27.71 -28.83
N GLY A 647 22.44 26.80 -28.78
CA GLY A 647 22.66 25.41 -28.34
C GLY A 647 22.17 24.37 -29.34
N GLY A 648 22.14 23.11 -28.91
CA GLY A 648 21.49 21.97 -29.55
C GLY A 648 20.57 21.18 -28.61
N THR A 649 19.70 20.32 -29.14
CA THR A 649 18.72 19.55 -28.34
C THR A 649 18.58 18.09 -28.74
N GLY A 650 18.78 17.18 -27.79
CA GLY A 650 18.47 15.76 -27.97
C GLY A 650 17.34 15.31 -27.06
N GLY A 651 16.46 14.45 -27.58
CA GLY A 651 15.29 13.97 -26.83
C GLY A 651 15.62 13.31 -25.49
N ILE A 652 16.80 12.67 -25.35
CA ILE A 652 17.31 12.15 -24.06
C ILE A 652 18.46 13.00 -23.54
N VAL A 653 19.46 13.24 -24.39
CA VAL A 653 20.73 13.85 -24.00
C VAL A 653 21.12 15.00 -24.94
N GLY A 654 21.65 16.10 -24.43
CA GLY A 654 22.25 17.14 -25.27
C GLY A 654 23.53 16.60 -25.92
N THR A 655 24.60 16.49 -25.14
CA THR A 655 25.89 15.94 -25.59
C THR A 655 26.17 14.58 -24.98
N ASN A 656 26.41 13.57 -25.82
CA ASN A 656 26.80 12.22 -25.42
C ASN A 656 28.29 11.96 -25.71
N ALA A 657 29.07 11.81 -24.65
CA ALA A 657 30.47 11.38 -24.66
C ALA A 657 30.71 10.07 -23.89
N GLY A 658 29.64 9.47 -23.33
CA GLY A 658 29.64 8.20 -22.64
C GLY A 658 28.70 7.17 -23.30
N LEU A 659 28.06 6.34 -22.48
CA LEU A 659 27.12 5.30 -22.93
C LEU A 659 25.67 5.76 -22.75
N LEU A 660 24.89 5.73 -23.82
CA LEU A 660 23.43 5.77 -23.82
C LEU A 660 22.93 4.40 -24.29
N THR A 661 22.28 3.64 -23.39
CA THR A 661 21.82 2.30 -23.73
C THR A 661 20.40 2.03 -23.26
N GLN A 662 19.67 1.19 -24.00
CA GLN A 662 18.36 0.67 -23.58
C GLN A 662 17.38 1.78 -23.19
N SER A 663 17.37 2.89 -23.91
CA SER A 663 16.64 4.10 -23.50
C SER A 663 15.84 4.67 -24.68
N TYR A 664 14.79 5.44 -24.37
CA TYR A 664 13.92 5.97 -25.41
C TYR A 664 13.28 7.33 -25.11
N ALA A 665 12.89 8.05 -26.17
CA ALA A 665 12.20 9.33 -26.07
C ALA A 665 10.89 9.31 -26.89
N THR A 666 9.80 9.84 -26.35
CA THR A 666 8.49 9.95 -27.04
C THR A 666 7.89 11.35 -27.05
N GLY A 667 8.51 12.31 -26.37
CA GLY A 667 8.05 13.70 -26.28
C GLY A 667 8.33 14.52 -27.54
N TYR A 668 8.96 15.69 -27.34
CA TYR A 668 9.32 16.61 -28.42
C TYR A 668 10.78 17.04 -28.26
N ALA A 669 11.53 17.10 -29.36
CA ALA A 669 12.86 17.68 -29.42
C ALA A 669 12.99 18.60 -30.63
N GLN A 670 13.83 19.64 -30.56
CA GLN A 670 14.01 20.54 -31.70
C GLN A 670 15.00 19.99 -32.74
N ASP A 671 16.09 19.33 -32.34
CA ASP A 671 17.17 18.92 -33.27
C ASP A 671 17.27 17.44 -33.56
N ALA A 672 17.15 16.61 -32.51
CA ALA A 672 17.42 15.19 -32.65
C ALA A 672 16.54 14.30 -31.76
N GLY A 673 16.29 13.09 -32.25
CA GLY A 673 15.51 12.07 -31.56
C GLY A 673 16.06 11.69 -30.18
N LEU A 674 17.36 11.38 -30.08
CA LEU A 674 18.01 10.93 -28.86
C LEU A 674 19.10 11.89 -28.34
N ALA A 675 20.07 12.24 -29.18
CA ALA A 675 21.26 13.01 -28.81
C ALA A 675 21.45 14.21 -29.74
N ASP A 676 21.74 15.41 -29.26
CA ASP A 676 22.16 16.47 -30.19
C ASP A 676 23.54 16.15 -30.76
N ASP A 677 24.56 16.03 -29.90
CA ASP A 677 25.92 15.68 -30.28
C ASP A 677 26.34 14.32 -29.69
N ASN A 678 26.51 13.32 -30.54
CA ASN A 678 27.21 12.09 -30.20
C ASN A 678 28.70 12.21 -30.56
N THR A 679 29.50 12.57 -29.56
CA THR A 679 30.93 12.86 -29.70
C THR A 679 31.75 11.62 -30.07
N ALA A 680 33.04 11.77 -30.39
CA ALA A 680 33.92 10.67 -30.79
C ALA A 680 34.04 9.51 -29.77
N THR A 681 33.74 9.74 -28.49
CA THR A 681 33.72 8.69 -27.45
C THR A 681 32.31 8.21 -27.10
N GLY A 682 31.27 8.86 -27.65
CA GLY A 682 29.88 8.55 -27.40
C GLY A 682 29.43 7.25 -28.06
N ILE A 683 28.69 6.44 -27.30
CA ILE A 683 28.07 5.20 -27.75
C ILE A 683 26.55 5.29 -27.53
N ILE A 684 25.78 5.01 -28.56
CA ILE A 684 24.32 4.82 -28.48
C ILE A 684 24.02 3.37 -28.90
N ASP A 685 23.36 2.63 -28.00
CA ASP A 685 23.11 1.19 -28.15
C ASP A 685 21.70 0.81 -27.68
N GLN A 686 21.06 -0.16 -28.34
CA GLN A 686 19.73 -0.69 -27.99
C GLN A 686 18.67 0.38 -27.61
N SER A 687 18.66 1.52 -28.28
CA SER A 687 17.82 2.67 -27.91
C SER A 687 16.94 3.10 -29.07
N PHE A 688 15.87 3.86 -28.80
CA PHE A 688 15.05 4.40 -29.90
C PHE A 688 14.42 5.76 -29.67
N ALA A 689 14.27 6.51 -30.76
CA ALA A 689 13.50 7.75 -30.79
C ALA A 689 12.09 7.53 -31.36
N ALA A 690 11.07 7.99 -30.66
CA ALA A 690 9.69 8.06 -31.11
C ALA A 690 9.05 9.41 -30.72
N ASN A 691 9.89 10.43 -30.52
CA ASN A 691 9.52 11.81 -30.27
C ASN A 691 9.38 12.59 -31.57
N LEU A 692 8.56 13.63 -31.57
CA LEU A 692 8.50 14.58 -32.68
C LEU A 692 9.81 15.39 -32.70
N VAL A 693 10.46 15.46 -33.86
CA VAL A 693 11.65 16.27 -34.08
C VAL A 693 11.32 17.41 -35.04
N SER A 694 11.29 18.65 -34.54
CA SER A 694 11.13 19.83 -35.40
C SER A 694 11.64 21.11 -34.75
N GLY A 695 12.53 21.85 -35.44
CA GLY A 695 13.03 23.16 -35.02
C GLY A 695 12.67 24.30 -35.97
N PRO A 696 12.81 25.57 -35.56
CA PRO A 696 12.65 26.72 -36.44
C PRO A 696 13.78 26.75 -37.47
N GLY A 697 13.47 26.39 -38.70
CA GLY A 697 14.39 26.46 -39.83
C GLY A 697 13.63 26.49 -41.15
N GLU A 698 14.30 26.89 -42.24
CA GLU A 698 13.74 26.83 -43.58
C GLU A 698 13.24 25.41 -43.90
N PRO A 699 12.19 25.24 -44.72
CA PRO A 699 11.77 23.93 -45.21
C PRO A 699 12.97 23.17 -45.80
N GLY A 700 13.36 22.05 -45.19
CA GLY A 700 14.58 21.30 -45.54
C GLY A 700 15.75 21.44 -44.56
N SER A 701 15.56 22.12 -43.42
CA SER A 701 16.53 22.11 -42.31
C SER A 701 16.77 20.68 -41.83
N PHE A 702 18.04 20.30 -41.75
CA PHE A 702 18.47 18.94 -41.44
C PHE A 702 18.31 18.67 -39.94
N HIS A 703 17.50 17.69 -39.58
CA HIS A 703 17.37 17.19 -38.21
C HIS A 703 17.71 15.70 -38.17
N GLY A 704 18.10 15.18 -37.01
CA GLY A 704 18.51 13.79 -36.85
C GLY A 704 17.39 12.89 -36.34
N GLY A 705 17.15 11.75 -37.00
CA GLY A 705 16.22 10.73 -36.46
C GLY A 705 16.70 10.16 -35.12
N ILE A 706 18.02 10.08 -34.92
CA ILE A 706 18.68 9.67 -33.67
C ILE A 706 19.58 10.79 -33.15
N ALA A 707 20.51 11.30 -33.97
CA ALA A 707 21.48 12.31 -33.54
C ALA A 707 21.63 13.48 -34.51
N PHE A 708 21.90 14.70 -34.07
CA PHE A 708 22.20 15.79 -35.00
C PHE A 708 23.65 15.67 -35.50
N TYR A 709 24.61 15.77 -34.59
CA TYR A 709 26.03 15.48 -34.83
C TYR A 709 26.37 14.06 -34.41
N ASN A 710 27.12 13.34 -35.25
CA ASN A 710 27.61 12.00 -34.93
C ASN A 710 29.07 11.81 -35.35
N TYR A 711 29.95 11.82 -34.36
CA TYR A 711 31.38 11.48 -34.50
C TYR A 711 31.73 10.16 -33.79
N GLY A 712 30.82 9.64 -32.95
CA GLY A 712 30.99 8.41 -32.19
C GLY A 712 30.37 7.17 -32.85
N ALA A 713 29.88 6.26 -32.01
CA ALA A 713 29.26 5.01 -32.44
C ALA A 713 27.75 5.00 -32.15
N ILE A 714 26.94 4.92 -33.20
CA ILE A 714 25.54 4.50 -33.09
C ILE A 714 25.45 3.08 -33.64
N HIS A 715 25.04 2.14 -32.80
CA HIS A 715 25.01 0.71 -33.14
C HIS A 715 23.79 0.31 -34.00
N ASN A 716 23.90 -0.84 -34.66
CA ASN A 716 22.88 -1.38 -35.59
C ASN A 716 21.55 -1.78 -34.92
N ASN A 717 21.49 -1.79 -33.59
CA ASN A 717 20.32 -2.12 -32.79
C ASN A 717 19.63 -0.85 -32.24
N VAL A 718 19.93 0.33 -32.81
CA VAL A 718 19.29 1.61 -32.50
C VAL A 718 18.28 1.95 -33.59
N TYR A 719 17.08 2.38 -33.21
CA TYR A 719 15.94 2.58 -34.10
C TYR A 719 15.32 3.97 -33.95
N TRP A 720 14.51 4.40 -34.91
CA TRP A 720 13.67 5.57 -34.74
C TRP A 720 12.35 5.42 -35.50
N ASP A 721 11.29 6.05 -34.99
CA ASP A 721 10.02 6.16 -35.69
C ASP A 721 10.10 7.30 -36.70
N ARG A 722 10.36 6.99 -37.98
CA ARG A 722 10.45 7.99 -39.05
C ARG A 722 9.11 8.69 -39.33
N THR A 723 7.98 8.09 -38.93
CA THR A 723 6.66 8.70 -39.09
C THR A 723 6.45 9.80 -38.05
N VAL A 724 6.94 9.60 -36.83
CA VAL A 724 6.81 10.58 -35.74
C VAL A 724 7.94 11.61 -35.75
N THR A 725 9.19 11.16 -35.86
CA THR A 725 10.38 12.06 -35.93
C THR A 725 10.40 12.89 -37.21
N THR A 726 9.70 12.44 -38.26
CA THR A 726 9.72 13.00 -39.62
C THR A 726 11.08 12.92 -40.33
N GLN A 727 12.04 12.17 -39.78
CA GLN A 727 13.40 12.03 -40.34
C GLN A 727 13.63 10.66 -40.98
N THR A 728 14.29 10.65 -42.13
CA THR A 728 14.64 9.43 -42.87
C THR A 728 16.07 8.97 -42.64
N SER A 729 16.90 9.77 -41.98
CA SER A 729 18.31 9.46 -41.70
C SER A 729 18.57 9.45 -40.20
N ALA A 730 19.47 8.56 -39.77
CA ALA A 730 19.84 8.42 -38.37
C ALA A 730 20.50 9.70 -37.82
N PHE A 731 21.31 10.39 -38.62
CA PHE A 731 21.95 11.64 -38.22
C PHE A 731 22.13 12.64 -39.35
N THR A 732 22.49 13.88 -38.98
CA THR A 732 22.60 15.03 -39.90
C THR A 732 24.03 15.32 -40.34
N ILE A 733 24.98 15.51 -39.39
CA ILE A 733 26.37 15.85 -39.68
C ILE A 733 27.31 14.89 -38.95
N GLY A 734 28.39 14.47 -39.61
CA GLY A 734 29.48 13.74 -38.95
C GLY A 734 29.97 12.54 -39.77
N ASN A 735 30.89 11.79 -39.16
CA ASN A 735 31.56 10.64 -39.78
C ASN A 735 31.63 9.41 -38.85
N GLY A 736 30.86 9.43 -37.76
CA GLY A 736 30.69 8.29 -36.84
C GLY A 736 29.94 7.12 -37.48
N THR A 737 29.87 5.98 -36.79
CA THR A 737 29.09 4.83 -37.27
C THR A 737 27.60 5.11 -37.08
N ALA A 738 26.78 4.54 -37.98
CA ALA A 738 25.33 4.65 -37.90
C ALA A 738 24.64 3.33 -38.25
N PRO A 739 23.44 3.08 -37.68
CA PRO A 739 22.59 1.99 -38.12
C PRO A 739 22.18 2.18 -39.59
N PRO A 740 21.78 1.09 -40.28
CA PRO A 740 21.25 1.21 -41.63
C PRO A 740 19.93 2.00 -41.64
N ASP A 741 19.63 2.70 -42.75
CA ASP A 741 18.39 3.48 -42.91
C ASP A 741 17.11 2.65 -42.72
N SER A 742 17.19 1.32 -42.87
CA SER A 742 16.10 0.38 -42.57
C SER A 742 15.68 0.39 -41.09
N ASN A 743 16.49 0.91 -40.18
CA ASN A 743 16.15 1.08 -38.77
C ASN A 743 15.24 2.29 -38.51
N GLY A 744 15.00 3.13 -39.52
CA GLY A 744 13.92 4.12 -39.53
C GLY A 744 12.58 3.42 -39.80
N LEU A 745 11.92 2.98 -38.74
CA LEU A 745 10.66 2.24 -38.77
C LEU A 745 9.48 3.19 -38.83
N THR A 746 8.37 2.81 -39.46
CA THR A 746 7.09 3.53 -39.28
C THR A 746 6.47 3.20 -37.92
N THR A 747 5.53 4.01 -37.44
CA THR A 747 4.80 3.71 -36.19
C THR A 747 4.20 2.31 -36.16
N THR A 748 3.63 1.84 -37.27
CA THR A 748 3.12 0.46 -37.37
C THR A 748 4.21 -0.60 -37.22
N GLN A 749 5.42 -0.32 -37.72
CA GLN A 749 6.56 -1.22 -37.57
C GLN A 749 7.14 -1.17 -36.14
N MET A 750 7.11 -0.02 -35.48
CA MET A 750 7.51 0.12 -34.08
C MET A 750 6.63 -0.72 -33.14
N SER A 751 5.35 -0.90 -33.46
CA SER A 751 4.42 -1.76 -32.72
C SER A 751 4.63 -3.27 -32.92
N ASN A 752 5.68 -3.70 -33.63
CA ASN A 752 5.97 -5.11 -33.89
C ASN A 752 7.37 -5.50 -33.41
N ALA A 753 7.40 -6.33 -32.36
CA ALA A 753 8.60 -6.82 -31.72
C ALA A 753 9.62 -7.48 -32.67
N SER A 754 9.16 -8.10 -33.77
CA SER A 754 10.04 -8.78 -34.73
C SER A 754 10.97 -7.83 -35.49
N ASN A 755 10.72 -6.51 -35.45
CA ASN A 755 11.55 -5.51 -36.11
C ASN A 755 12.76 -5.06 -35.28
N PHE A 756 12.80 -5.42 -33.99
CA PHE A 756 13.89 -5.08 -33.08
C PHE A 756 14.85 -6.26 -32.94
N LEU A 757 16.00 -6.16 -33.59
CA LEU A 757 17.05 -7.18 -33.54
C LEU A 757 17.76 -7.12 -32.18
N ASP A 758 18.00 -8.28 -31.58
CA ASP A 758 18.78 -8.44 -30.34
C ASP A 758 18.20 -7.76 -29.08
N TRP A 759 16.92 -7.37 -29.07
CA TRP A 759 16.26 -6.71 -27.93
C TRP A 759 15.59 -7.68 -26.92
N SER A 760 15.68 -8.99 -27.13
CA SER A 760 15.11 -10.03 -26.24
C SER A 760 13.64 -9.78 -25.81
N ILE A 761 12.78 -9.35 -26.74
CA ILE A 761 11.31 -9.22 -26.56
C ILE A 761 10.69 -10.60 -26.88
N PRO A 762 9.88 -11.27 -26.02
CA PRO A 762 8.90 -10.67 -25.08
C PRO A 762 8.97 -11.12 -23.60
N ALA A 763 9.96 -11.90 -23.15
CA ALA A 763 10.06 -12.28 -21.73
C ALA A 763 11.51 -12.51 -21.25
N GLY A 764 11.88 -11.87 -20.15
CA GLY A 764 13.18 -12.00 -19.46
C GLY A 764 14.28 -11.01 -19.91
N GLY A 765 14.00 -10.21 -20.95
CA GLY A 765 14.87 -9.14 -21.44
C GLY A 765 14.58 -7.77 -20.80
N VAL A 766 15.22 -6.74 -21.35
CA VAL A 766 15.07 -5.35 -20.89
C VAL A 766 13.81 -4.69 -21.44
N TRP A 767 13.37 -5.12 -22.62
CA TRP A 767 12.24 -4.58 -23.35
C TRP A 767 11.05 -5.52 -23.32
N ALA A 768 9.86 -4.93 -23.36
CA ALA A 768 8.61 -5.65 -23.47
C ALA A 768 7.61 -4.89 -24.34
N MET A 769 6.60 -5.61 -24.84
CA MET A 769 5.60 -5.05 -25.75
C MET A 769 4.20 -5.49 -25.29
N PRO A 770 3.57 -4.74 -24.36
CA PRO A 770 2.21 -5.00 -23.93
C PRO A 770 1.22 -5.02 -25.10
N ALA A 771 0.10 -5.72 -24.92
CA ALA A 771 -0.97 -5.74 -25.92
C ALA A 771 -1.46 -4.31 -26.21
N GLY A 772 -1.39 -3.90 -27.48
CA GLY A 772 -1.79 -2.57 -27.93
C GLY A 772 -0.72 -1.47 -27.84
N ALA A 773 0.50 -1.80 -27.39
CA ALA A 773 1.60 -0.83 -27.37
C ALA A 773 2.00 -0.38 -28.79
N THR A 774 2.36 0.90 -28.94
CA THR A 774 2.81 1.48 -30.22
C THR A 774 4.33 1.39 -30.43
N HIS A 775 5.05 0.96 -29.40
CA HIS A 775 6.51 0.79 -29.37
C HIS A 775 6.90 -0.12 -28.18
N PRO A 776 8.13 -0.65 -28.14
CA PRO A 776 8.64 -1.35 -26.96
C PRO A 776 8.71 -0.42 -25.74
N VAL A 777 8.33 -0.93 -24.57
CA VAL A 777 8.47 -0.25 -23.27
C VAL A 777 9.47 -1.01 -22.40
N LEU A 778 10.04 -0.35 -21.41
CA LEU A 778 11.01 -0.99 -20.53
C LEU A 778 10.29 -1.95 -19.58
N GLN A 779 10.83 -3.17 -19.40
CA GLN A 779 10.19 -4.21 -18.59
C GLN A 779 9.91 -3.75 -17.16
N TRP A 780 10.81 -2.93 -16.59
CA TRP A 780 10.66 -2.40 -15.23
C TRP A 780 9.49 -1.41 -15.10
N GLN A 781 9.03 -0.79 -16.20
CA GLN A 781 7.87 0.12 -16.18
C GLN A 781 6.54 -0.61 -16.04
N GLN A 782 6.50 -1.92 -16.31
CA GLN A 782 5.25 -2.69 -16.24
C GLN A 782 4.85 -3.07 -14.81
N GLY A 783 5.78 -2.92 -13.85
CA GLY A 783 5.63 -3.35 -12.46
C GLY A 783 5.46 -2.23 -11.45
N HIS A 784 5.22 -0.99 -11.89
CA HIS A 784 5.02 0.18 -11.05
C HIS A 784 3.70 0.88 -11.37
#